data_AF-A0A9E1RDM6-F1
#
_entry.id   AF-A0A9E1RDM6-F1
#
_cell.length_a   1.000
_cell.length_b   1.000
_cell.length_c   1.000
_cell.angle_alpha   90.00
_cell.angle_beta   90.00
_cell.angle_gamma   90.00
#
_symmetry.space_group_name_H-M   'P 1'
#
loop_
_entity.id
_entity.type
_entity.pdbx_description
1 polymer ?
#
loop_
_entity_poly.entity_id
_entity_poly.type
_entity_poly.pdbx_seq_one_letter_code
_entity_poly.pdbx_strand_id
1 'polypeptide(L)'
;MNIQNYKFILSTTFLTIFLFLSSGVPGWFDGLPWSNTAETLTLIIFIPCLFIIGHSFLSTQSSVIFLATLLILKLTLHFGAPLSGWKVKVSPNLESLENGELLKTYFTIWEKDVSAILKKEWSDKKEFPIDWFLPMNNDSSKKPWDTVAGPLEEKFEKLSLWMSVEGVIRLPQETQLVLLVQGTKYQEMNAVSLDGEKLSIPIVNHIAEVKELEAPSPSTRYWSISGKFKYLGNNWAFHPLVVDGEGNIKSVFENGVSWQDDSALDLNDGKLKTYLFLGKLIDYGVLVFLLVWFVWSLQNLWAQKILSFPMAICSLLGVVLPWLMAYFASLLSLVRFPYPLNPQYLAISIFLAGVGILGYSYWRPESSLVKNNKFEKKVFLLFAPALFAYFTFRWWPDLEHISLWSLGNDWTSYQNFSRAIVIEGKWLEAGEPVLYTPSQYRYIVAFFHWLFGPSAFSQRLSDIWFTIGTAIILVHMAIRLGLSTFMTIITSVLFLCVAIGELTHIGDGLAEYAAMFFIMFAGFILFKRPVSYIRVLFAGCFATIGCWLHLDRIGVAGGMACLLIDLKRGTLSFVWKNFFHAVRNNWKIFAVYLTTLGLGLLAIILRNGFVGGHFGFVAPGHPNFSGDLLWSNWYLLLTGEPWPNFPINTMLLALVLLLGTLSGLIALIWRPRFLSGYPLGLSLSLTLLGFLSPYLFLHIWGYPPRYSTQLLPLAALSLGILLNNFNTRNGVTTKKRA
;
A
#
# COMPACT_ATOMS: atom_id res chain seq x y z
N MET A 1 -19.29 28.55 -1.99
CA MET A 1 -18.03 27.78 -1.88
C MET A 1 -16.88 28.79 -1.81
N ASN A 2 -15.95 28.70 -0.86
CA ASN A 2 -14.94 29.74 -0.61
C ASN A 2 -13.84 29.74 -1.71
N ILE A 3 -13.24 30.89 -2.07
CA ILE A 3 -12.19 31.01 -3.10
C ILE A 3 -11.01 30.06 -2.82
N GLN A 4 -10.67 29.86 -1.55
CA GLN A 4 -9.63 28.90 -1.13
C GLN A 4 -9.97 27.45 -1.51
N ASN A 5 -11.25 27.06 -1.43
CA ASN A 5 -11.69 25.72 -1.82
C ASN A 5 -11.56 25.52 -3.32
N TYR A 6 -11.80 26.56 -4.14
CA TYR A 6 -11.63 26.49 -5.58
C TYR A 6 -10.15 26.29 -5.97
N LYS A 7 -9.24 27.09 -5.39
CA LYS A 7 -7.79 26.95 -5.62
C LYS A 7 -7.28 25.56 -5.25
N PHE A 8 -7.73 25.04 -4.10
CA PHE A 8 -7.39 23.68 -3.67
C PHE A 8 -7.82 22.64 -4.72
N ILE A 9 -9.09 22.65 -5.12
CA ILE A 9 -9.64 21.70 -6.09
C ILE A 9 -8.91 21.78 -7.43
N LEU A 10 -8.61 23.00 -7.89
CA LEU A 10 -7.91 23.22 -9.15
C LEU A 10 -6.49 22.67 -9.09
N SER A 11 -5.71 22.99 -8.06
CA SER A 11 -4.36 22.45 -7.85
C SER A 11 -4.36 20.93 -7.76
N THR A 12 -5.30 20.34 -7.02
CA THR A 12 -5.39 18.88 -6.93
C THR A 12 -5.73 18.25 -8.28
N THR A 13 -6.63 18.88 -9.04
CA THR A 13 -7.00 18.39 -10.39
C THR A 13 -5.81 18.48 -11.34
N PHE A 14 -5.08 19.60 -11.35
CA PHE A 14 -3.90 19.75 -12.19
C PHE A 14 -2.81 18.76 -11.84
N LEU A 15 -2.54 18.55 -10.55
CA LEU A 15 -1.58 17.55 -10.10
C LEU A 15 -2.02 16.14 -10.52
N THR A 16 -3.31 15.78 -10.36
CA THR A 16 -3.81 14.48 -10.79
C THR A 16 -3.66 14.28 -12.29
N ILE A 17 -4.12 15.21 -13.14
CA ILE A 17 -3.98 15.08 -14.59
C ILE A 17 -2.51 14.98 -14.99
N PHE A 18 -1.65 15.80 -14.38
CA PHE A 18 -0.21 15.77 -14.60
C PHE A 18 0.40 14.39 -14.32
N LEU A 19 -0.01 13.72 -13.23
CA LEU A 19 0.50 12.41 -12.85
C LEU A 19 -0.03 11.29 -13.77
N PHE A 20 -1.19 11.45 -14.39
CA PHE A 20 -1.78 10.44 -15.26
C PHE A 20 -1.22 10.47 -16.68
N LEU A 21 -0.95 11.66 -17.22
CA LEU A 21 -0.49 11.82 -18.60
C LEU A 21 0.92 11.24 -18.79
N SER A 22 1.17 10.64 -19.96
CA SER A 22 2.54 10.27 -20.34
C SER A 22 3.27 11.42 -21.00
N SER A 23 4.56 11.57 -20.67
CA SER A 23 5.43 12.56 -21.31
C SER A 23 5.99 12.08 -22.64
N GLY A 24 5.95 10.77 -22.93
CA GLY A 24 6.46 10.16 -24.16
C GLY A 24 7.99 10.07 -24.21
N VAL A 25 8.71 11.03 -23.64
CA VAL A 25 10.19 11.02 -23.55
C VAL A 25 10.69 10.32 -22.28
N PRO A 26 11.95 9.82 -22.27
CA PRO A 26 12.54 9.25 -21.07
C PRO A 26 12.58 10.28 -19.93
N GLY A 27 12.02 9.93 -18.78
CA GLY A 27 11.94 10.82 -17.63
C GLY A 27 11.58 10.07 -16.35
N TRP A 28 11.74 10.75 -15.22
CA TRP A 28 11.35 10.22 -13.92
C TRP A 28 9.84 10.22 -13.72
N PHE A 29 9.10 11.15 -14.33
CA PHE A 29 7.64 11.28 -14.19
C PHE A 29 6.89 11.10 -15.52
N ASP A 30 6.92 9.88 -16.06
CA ASP A 30 6.36 9.52 -17.37
C ASP A 30 4.91 9.01 -17.35
N GLY A 31 4.21 9.09 -16.21
CA GLY A 31 2.78 8.81 -16.14
C GLY A 31 2.43 7.34 -16.00
N LEU A 32 1.19 6.96 -16.35
CA LEU A 32 0.72 5.59 -16.14
C LEU A 32 1.33 4.58 -17.14
N PRO A 33 1.58 3.34 -16.71
CA PRO A 33 1.54 2.87 -15.31
C PRO A 33 2.72 3.41 -14.50
N TRP A 34 2.50 3.72 -13.23
CA TRP A 34 3.51 4.23 -12.31
C TRP A 34 4.43 3.13 -11.81
N SER A 35 5.17 2.50 -12.72
CA SER A 35 6.05 1.36 -12.40
C SER A 35 7.46 1.79 -12.02
N ASN A 36 7.87 3.02 -12.34
CA ASN A 36 9.20 3.55 -11.99
C ASN A 36 9.32 3.80 -10.48
N THR A 37 10.49 3.54 -9.92
CA THR A 37 10.89 3.80 -8.54
C THR A 37 10.57 5.23 -8.12
N ALA A 38 10.96 6.23 -8.91
CA ALA A 38 10.78 7.63 -8.56
C ALA A 38 9.29 8.01 -8.44
N GLU A 39 8.47 7.58 -9.41
CA GLU A 39 7.03 7.83 -9.40
C GLU A 39 6.34 7.08 -8.28
N THR A 40 6.65 5.79 -8.14
CA THR A 40 6.06 4.91 -7.12
C THR A 40 6.27 5.49 -5.73
N LEU A 41 7.51 5.85 -5.38
CA LEU A 41 7.82 6.45 -4.08
C LEU A 41 7.13 7.81 -3.91
N THR A 42 7.13 8.65 -4.95
CA THR A 42 6.50 9.96 -4.92
C THR A 42 5.00 9.88 -4.65
N LEU A 43 4.31 8.96 -5.34
CA LEU A 43 2.86 8.80 -5.29
C LEU A 43 2.38 8.08 -4.04
N ILE A 44 3.13 7.09 -3.57
CA ILE A 44 2.71 6.24 -2.44
C ILE A 44 3.12 6.85 -1.11
N ILE A 45 4.26 7.55 -1.05
CA ILE A 45 4.82 8.04 0.20
C ILE A 45 4.77 9.56 0.25
N PHE A 46 5.47 10.24 -0.65
CA PHE A 46 5.71 11.68 -0.52
C PHE A 46 4.44 12.52 -0.64
N ILE A 47 3.67 12.34 -1.71
CA ILE A 47 2.44 13.12 -1.95
C ILE A 47 1.42 12.91 -0.83
N PRO A 48 1.06 11.68 -0.42
CA PRO A 48 0.11 11.48 0.68
C PRO A 48 0.62 12.06 2.01
N CYS A 49 1.92 11.93 2.31
CA CYS A 49 2.51 12.57 3.49
C CYS A 49 2.34 14.09 3.44
N LEU A 50 2.65 14.72 2.30
CA LEU A 50 2.53 16.17 2.08
C LEU A 50 1.07 16.65 2.22
N PHE A 51 0.10 15.87 1.73
CA PHE A 51 -1.33 16.16 1.96
C PHE A 51 -1.69 16.18 3.45
N ILE A 52 -1.24 15.20 4.23
CA ILE A 52 -1.54 15.13 5.67
C ILE A 52 -0.93 16.32 6.42
N ILE A 53 0.35 16.62 6.16
CA ILE A 53 1.05 17.66 6.91
C ILE A 53 0.66 19.07 6.46
N GLY A 54 0.47 19.30 5.16
CA GLY A 54 0.42 20.64 4.58
C GLY A 54 -0.42 20.82 3.31
N HIS A 55 -1.57 20.14 3.17
CA HIS A 55 -2.48 20.33 2.01
C HIS A 55 -2.86 21.80 1.71
N SER A 56 -2.82 22.68 2.72
CA SER A 56 -3.09 24.11 2.55
C SER A 56 -2.16 24.81 1.56
N PHE A 57 -0.98 24.26 1.27
CA PHE A 57 -0.08 24.76 0.23
C PHE A 57 -0.75 24.76 -1.15
N LEU A 58 -1.52 23.72 -1.46
CA LEU A 58 -2.24 23.58 -2.72
C LEU A 58 -3.35 24.62 -2.89
N SER A 59 -3.74 25.31 -1.81
CA SER A 59 -4.68 26.44 -1.87
C SER A 59 -4.01 27.77 -2.22
N THR A 60 -2.68 27.83 -2.33
CA THR A 60 -1.94 29.04 -2.68
C THR A 60 -2.04 29.33 -4.19
N GLN A 61 -2.02 30.61 -4.56
CA GLN A 61 -2.06 31.00 -5.97
C GLN A 61 -0.81 30.56 -6.72
N SER A 62 0.36 30.64 -6.08
CA SER A 62 1.63 30.19 -6.67
C SER A 62 1.60 28.69 -6.99
N SER A 63 1.01 27.86 -6.11
CA SER A 63 0.86 26.43 -6.38
C SER A 63 -0.03 26.15 -7.60
N VAL A 64 -1.15 26.88 -7.73
CA VAL A 64 -2.06 26.73 -8.88
C VAL A 64 -1.33 27.07 -10.17
N ILE A 65 -0.65 28.23 -10.22
CA ILE A 65 0.05 28.71 -11.42
C ILE A 65 1.18 27.75 -11.78
N PHE A 66 1.99 27.32 -10.81
CA PHE A 66 3.10 26.41 -11.04
C PHE A 66 2.63 25.06 -11.61
N LEU A 67 1.59 24.46 -11.01
CA LEU A 67 1.02 23.21 -11.50
C LEU A 67 0.35 23.37 -12.86
N ALA A 68 -0.30 24.50 -13.14
CA ALA A 68 -0.86 24.79 -14.46
C ALA A 68 0.25 24.86 -15.52
N THR A 69 1.36 25.53 -15.22
CA THR A 69 2.52 25.60 -16.13
C THR A 69 3.11 24.22 -16.37
N LEU A 70 3.34 23.42 -15.31
CA LEU A 70 3.83 22.04 -15.47
C LEU A 70 2.88 21.19 -16.31
N LEU A 71 1.57 21.31 -16.09
CA LEU A 71 0.56 20.58 -16.85
C LEU A 71 0.57 20.98 -18.33
N ILE A 72 0.68 22.27 -18.65
CA ILE A 72 0.78 22.75 -20.03
C ILE A 72 2.03 22.17 -20.70
N LEU A 73 3.19 22.22 -20.03
CA LEU A 73 4.42 21.61 -20.54
C LEU A 73 4.24 20.11 -20.78
N LYS A 74 3.61 19.40 -19.84
CA LYS A 74 3.37 17.96 -19.98
C LYS A 74 2.39 17.63 -21.11
N LEU A 75 1.35 18.45 -21.32
CA LEU A 75 0.44 18.32 -22.47
C LEU A 75 1.17 18.56 -23.80
N THR A 76 2.10 19.53 -23.86
CA THR A 76 2.90 19.76 -25.09
C THR A 76 3.77 18.56 -25.45
N LEU A 77 4.34 17.87 -24.46
CA LEU A 77 5.09 16.64 -24.69
C LEU A 77 4.16 15.49 -25.06
N HIS A 78 3.06 15.30 -24.33
CA HIS A 78 2.12 14.21 -24.55
C HIS A 78 1.58 14.16 -25.99
N PHE A 79 1.28 15.33 -26.58
CA PHE A 79 0.76 15.41 -27.95
C PHE A 79 1.83 15.62 -29.02
N GLY A 80 3.03 16.09 -28.64
CA GLY A 80 4.05 16.52 -29.59
C GLY A 80 5.27 15.61 -29.70
N ALA A 81 5.62 14.89 -28.62
CA ALA A 81 6.81 14.06 -28.55
C ALA A 81 6.51 12.61 -28.98
N PRO A 82 7.47 11.94 -29.65
CA PRO A 82 7.36 10.52 -29.94
C PRO A 82 7.49 9.69 -28.66
N LEU A 83 6.92 8.48 -28.67
CA LEU A 83 6.97 7.57 -27.53
C LEU A 83 8.33 6.85 -27.47
N SER A 84 8.96 6.88 -26.31
CA SER A 84 10.27 6.30 -26.04
C SER A 84 10.19 4.83 -25.58
N GLY A 85 11.30 4.12 -25.78
CA GLY A 85 11.45 2.71 -25.42
C GLY A 85 11.13 1.75 -26.57
N TRP A 86 11.36 0.46 -26.35
CA TRP A 86 11.06 -0.59 -27.32
C TRP A 86 9.83 -1.41 -26.91
N LYS A 87 9.05 -1.84 -27.88
CA LYS A 87 7.90 -2.71 -27.69
C LYS A 87 8.40 -4.13 -27.47
N VAL A 88 8.01 -4.74 -26.36
CA VAL A 88 8.35 -6.12 -26.02
C VAL A 88 7.08 -6.97 -26.03
N LYS A 89 7.11 -8.04 -26.82
CA LYS A 89 6.03 -9.02 -26.90
C LYS A 89 6.55 -10.36 -26.40
N VAL A 90 5.77 -11.04 -25.57
CA VAL A 90 6.20 -12.33 -25.00
C VAL A 90 5.18 -13.44 -25.20
N SER A 91 5.69 -14.65 -25.38
CA SER A 91 4.91 -15.86 -25.70
C SER A 91 5.57 -17.11 -25.09
N PRO A 92 4.80 -18.18 -24.77
CA PRO A 92 5.38 -19.44 -24.29
C PRO A 92 6.13 -20.22 -25.39
N ASN A 93 5.76 -20.06 -26.66
CA ASN A 93 6.38 -20.75 -27.79
C ASN A 93 6.55 -19.83 -29.01
N LEU A 94 7.37 -20.24 -29.98
CA LEU A 94 7.68 -19.44 -31.17
C LEU A 94 6.47 -19.31 -32.10
N GLU A 95 5.70 -20.38 -32.28
CA GLU A 95 4.53 -20.41 -33.17
C GLU A 95 3.46 -19.40 -32.73
N SER A 96 3.11 -19.38 -31.44
CA SER A 96 2.19 -18.38 -30.87
C SER A 96 2.75 -16.96 -30.98
N LEU A 97 4.07 -16.76 -30.88
CA LEU A 97 4.68 -15.44 -31.07
C LEU A 97 4.51 -14.96 -32.53
N GLU A 98 4.69 -15.87 -33.49
CA GLU A 98 4.55 -15.58 -34.93
C GLU A 98 3.10 -15.39 -35.36
N ASN A 99 2.18 -16.09 -34.70
CA ASN A 99 0.73 -15.95 -34.89
C ASN A 99 0.14 -14.72 -34.17
N GLY A 100 0.94 -13.97 -33.40
CA GLY A 100 0.49 -12.80 -32.63
C GLY A 100 -0.31 -13.14 -31.37
N GLU A 101 -0.27 -14.38 -30.91
CA GLU A 101 -0.89 -14.84 -29.66
C GLU A 101 -0.01 -14.45 -28.46
N LEU A 102 -0.20 -13.23 -27.96
CA LEU A 102 0.61 -12.67 -26.88
C LEU A 102 0.12 -13.11 -25.50
N LEU A 103 1.07 -13.31 -24.59
CA LEU A 103 0.77 -13.39 -23.17
C LEU A 103 0.34 -12.01 -22.68
N LYS A 104 -0.90 -11.95 -22.17
CA LYS A 104 -1.43 -10.74 -21.56
C LYS A 104 -0.74 -10.47 -20.22
N THR A 105 -0.35 -9.24 -20.00
CA THR A 105 0.30 -8.77 -18.77
C THR A 105 -0.48 -7.59 -18.19
N TYR A 106 -0.12 -7.13 -16.99
CA TYR A 106 -0.67 -5.87 -16.46
C TYR A 106 -0.36 -4.66 -17.36
N PHE A 107 0.63 -4.74 -18.25
CA PHE A 107 0.89 -3.69 -19.22
C PHE A 107 -0.13 -3.70 -20.38
N THR A 108 -0.64 -4.88 -20.75
CA THR A 108 -1.58 -5.07 -21.87
C THR A 108 -2.91 -4.31 -21.72
N ILE A 109 -3.20 -3.80 -20.52
CA ILE A 109 -4.35 -2.93 -20.24
C ILE A 109 -4.21 -1.59 -20.96
N TRP A 110 -2.99 -1.06 -20.98
CA TRP A 110 -2.65 0.24 -21.53
C TRP A 110 -2.40 0.13 -23.03
N GLU A 111 -1.70 -0.93 -23.46
CA GLU A 111 -1.43 -1.22 -24.88
C GLU A 111 -1.70 -2.69 -25.20
N LYS A 112 -2.69 -2.96 -26.06
CA LYS A 112 -3.17 -4.34 -26.32
C LYS A 112 -2.15 -5.22 -27.07
N ASP A 113 -1.28 -4.60 -27.86
CA ASP A 113 -0.38 -5.31 -28.79
C ASP A 113 1.02 -5.55 -28.21
N VAL A 114 1.21 -5.22 -26.93
CA VAL A 114 2.52 -5.23 -26.26
C VAL A 114 2.40 -5.85 -24.87
N SER A 115 3.41 -6.64 -24.49
CA SER A 115 3.49 -7.25 -23.16
C SER A 115 4.25 -6.38 -22.16
N ALA A 116 5.19 -5.54 -22.62
CA ALA A 116 5.84 -4.47 -21.85
C ALA A 116 6.55 -3.47 -22.76
N ILE A 117 6.81 -2.26 -22.27
CA ILE A 117 7.71 -1.31 -22.95
C ILE A 117 9.04 -1.29 -22.22
N LEU A 118 10.11 -1.60 -22.95
CA LEU A 118 11.47 -1.54 -22.45
C LEU A 118 11.95 -0.09 -22.48
N LYS A 119 11.99 0.55 -21.31
CA LYS A 119 12.48 1.92 -21.10
C LYS A 119 13.76 2.00 -20.27
N LYS A 120 14.21 0.86 -19.75
CA LYS A 120 15.45 0.66 -19.01
C LYS A 120 15.99 -0.73 -19.33
N GLU A 121 17.23 -0.97 -18.97
CA GLU A 121 17.82 -2.29 -19.06
C GLU A 121 17.18 -3.27 -18.06
N TRP A 122 17.11 -4.55 -18.42
CA TRP A 122 16.67 -5.61 -17.52
C TRP A 122 17.86 -6.45 -17.09
N SER A 123 18.21 -6.37 -15.82
CA SER A 123 19.35 -7.06 -15.21
C SER A 123 18.95 -8.34 -14.49
N ASP A 124 17.68 -8.43 -14.06
CA ASP A 124 17.15 -9.56 -13.31
C ASP A 124 15.91 -10.15 -14.00
N LYS A 125 15.74 -11.46 -13.89
CA LYS A 125 14.60 -12.20 -14.42
C LYS A 125 13.24 -11.65 -13.98
N LYS A 126 13.13 -11.10 -12.77
CA LYS A 126 11.88 -10.54 -12.23
C LYS A 126 11.51 -9.18 -12.83
N GLU A 127 12.40 -8.54 -13.59
CA GLU A 127 12.10 -7.31 -14.33
C GLU A 127 11.45 -7.61 -15.69
N PHE A 128 11.53 -8.85 -16.16
CA PHE A 128 10.85 -9.29 -17.39
C PHE A 128 9.34 -9.40 -17.16
N PRO A 129 8.52 -9.29 -18.23
CA PRO A 129 7.06 -9.41 -18.16
C PRO A 129 6.62 -10.88 -17.94
N ILE A 130 6.82 -11.36 -16.71
CA ILE A 130 6.47 -12.73 -16.26
C ILE A 130 5.38 -12.75 -15.19
N ASP A 131 4.56 -11.70 -15.10
CA ASP A 131 3.42 -11.58 -14.18
C ASP A 131 2.31 -12.61 -14.43
N TRP A 132 2.38 -13.33 -15.56
CA TRP A 132 1.56 -14.49 -15.88
C TRP A 132 2.02 -15.76 -15.16
N PHE A 133 3.26 -15.80 -14.68
CA PHE A 133 3.78 -16.85 -13.81
C PHE A 133 3.28 -16.63 -12.38
N LEU A 134 2.00 -16.93 -12.15
CA LEU A 134 1.42 -17.02 -10.82
C LEU A 134 1.23 -18.49 -10.47
N PRO A 135 2.08 -19.05 -9.59
CA PRO A 135 2.04 -20.46 -9.28
C PRO A 135 0.75 -20.74 -8.47
N MET A 136 -0.14 -21.58 -9.01
CA MET A 136 -1.26 -22.15 -8.24
C MET A 136 -0.94 -23.58 -7.84
N ASN A 137 -1.52 -24.03 -6.73
CA ASN A 137 -1.60 -25.45 -6.44
C ASN A 137 -2.55 -26.11 -7.46
N ASN A 138 -2.08 -27.20 -8.05
CA ASN A 138 -2.77 -28.11 -8.97
C ASN A 138 -4.29 -28.12 -8.78
N ASP A 139 -5.07 -27.71 -9.80
CA ASP A 139 -6.26 -28.45 -10.28
C ASP A 139 -7.16 -27.72 -11.31
N SER A 140 -6.86 -26.50 -11.75
CA SER A 140 -7.68 -25.86 -12.80
C SER A 140 -6.98 -25.84 -14.16
N SER A 141 -7.24 -26.90 -14.92
CA SER A 141 -7.26 -26.96 -16.40
C SER A 141 -6.12 -26.26 -17.16
N LYS A 142 -5.18 -27.07 -17.66
CA LYS A 142 -4.30 -26.79 -18.81
C LYS A 142 -3.73 -25.36 -18.84
N LYS A 143 -2.86 -25.00 -17.88
CA LYS A 143 -1.94 -23.87 -18.07
C LYS A 143 -0.54 -24.38 -18.43
N PRO A 144 0.23 -23.65 -19.27
CA PRO A 144 1.50 -24.16 -19.81
C PRO A 144 2.62 -24.42 -18.77
N TRP A 145 2.41 -24.07 -17.49
CA TRP A 145 3.34 -24.33 -16.37
C TRP A 145 2.90 -25.45 -15.42
N ASP A 146 1.75 -26.10 -15.66
CA ASP A 146 1.28 -27.24 -14.86
C ASP A 146 2.11 -28.52 -15.12
N THR A 147 3.06 -28.48 -16.05
CA THR A 147 3.91 -29.62 -16.43
C THR A 147 5.16 -29.79 -15.54
N VAL A 148 5.42 -28.87 -14.61
CA VAL A 148 6.58 -28.94 -13.71
C VAL A 148 6.14 -29.20 -12.27
N ALA A 149 6.32 -30.44 -11.82
CA ALA A 149 6.31 -30.77 -10.39
C ALA A 149 7.58 -30.22 -9.70
N GLY A 150 7.46 -29.70 -8.47
CA GLY A 150 8.59 -29.17 -7.69
C GLY A 150 8.26 -27.92 -6.84
N PRO A 151 9.16 -27.52 -5.92
CA PRO A 151 9.06 -26.25 -5.17
C PRO A 151 9.04 -25.02 -6.10
N LEU A 152 8.60 -23.88 -5.57
CA LEU A 152 8.42 -22.64 -6.33
C LEU A 152 9.72 -22.21 -7.02
N GLU A 153 10.87 -22.34 -6.34
CA GLU A 153 12.16 -22.02 -6.96
C GLU A 153 12.35 -22.86 -8.22
N GLU A 154 12.22 -24.18 -8.15
CA GLU A 154 12.42 -25.08 -9.30
C GLU A 154 11.48 -24.76 -10.48
N LYS A 155 10.21 -24.42 -10.19
CA LYS A 155 9.27 -23.98 -11.24
C LYS A 155 9.71 -22.66 -11.89
N PHE A 156 10.20 -21.73 -11.08
CA PHE A 156 10.75 -20.47 -11.57
C PHE A 156 12.01 -20.71 -12.40
N GLU A 157 12.91 -21.60 -11.99
CA GLU A 157 14.14 -21.90 -12.73
C GLU A 157 13.88 -22.48 -14.11
N LYS A 158 12.89 -23.37 -14.21
CA LYS A 158 12.51 -24.04 -15.47
C LYS A 158 11.65 -23.18 -16.39
N LEU A 159 11.22 -22.00 -15.95
CA LEU A 159 10.45 -21.07 -16.76
C LEU A 159 11.22 -20.75 -18.05
N SER A 160 10.54 -20.85 -19.19
CA SER A 160 11.07 -20.48 -20.50
C SER A 160 10.19 -19.40 -21.13
N LEU A 161 10.80 -18.47 -21.84
CA LEU A 161 10.09 -17.35 -22.45
C LEU A 161 10.63 -17.07 -23.85
N TRP A 162 9.74 -16.96 -24.82
CA TRP A 162 10.04 -16.32 -26.09
C TRP A 162 9.69 -14.84 -26.01
N MET A 163 10.63 -14.00 -26.44
CA MET A 163 10.53 -12.56 -26.41
C MET A 163 10.84 -12.02 -27.80
N SER A 164 9.95 -11.20 -28.36
CA SER A 164 10.30 -10.31 -29.47
C SER A 164 10.39 -8.87 -29.02
N VAL A 165 11.32 -8.14 -29.64
CA VAL A 165 11.59 -6.74 -29.38
C VAL A 165 11.47 -6.01 -30.70
N GLU A 166 10.71 -4.91 -30.71
CA GLU A 166 10.49 -4.06 -31.87
C GLU A 166 10.66 -2.59 -31.46
N GLY A 167 11.24 -1.78 -32.34
CA GLY A 167 11.38 -0.35 -32.10
C GLY A 167 12.27 0.33 -33.12
N VAL A 168 12.63 1.57 -32.81
CA VAL A 168 13.42 2.44 -33.67
C VAL A 168 14.58 3.03 -32.88
N ILE A 169 15.72 3.18 -33.53
CA ILE A 169 16.94 3.71 -32.95
C ILE A 169 17.48 4.84 -33.81
N ARG A 170 17.87 5.93 -33.15
CA ARG A 170 18.60 7.05 -33.75
C ARG A 170 20.01 7.13 -33.18
N LEU A 171 20.98 6.52 -33.85
CA LEU A 171 22.37 6.49 -33.41
C LEU A 171 23.06 7.85 -33.64
N PRO A 172 23.75 8.41 -32.62
CA PRO A 172 24.69 9.51 -32.82
C PRO A 172 25.82 9.13 -33.80
N GLN A 173 26.50 10.13 -34.37
CA GLN A 173 27.68 9.87 -35.20
C GLN A 173 28.74 9.13 -34.39
N GLU A 174 29.44 8.20 -35.05
CA GLU A 174 30.55 7.44 -34.44
C GLU A 174 30.13 6.61 -33.22
N THR A 175 28.89 6.10 -33.23
CA THR A 175 28.40 5.19 -32.20
C THR A 175 27.88 3.89 -32.79
N GLN A 176 28.01 2.81 -32.02
CA GLN A 176 27.53 1.48 -32.38
C GLN A 176 26.56 0.97 -31.32
N LEU A 177 25.48 0.33 -31.77
CA LEU A 177 24.59 -0.42 -30.89
C LEU A 177 25.19 -1.80 -30.62
N VAL A 178 25.26 -2.18 -29.34
CA VAL A 178 25.65 -3.51 -28.87
C VAL A 178 24.56 -4.05 -27.97
N LEU A 179 24.26 -5.34 -28.08
CA LEU A 179 23.27 -6.00 -27.23
C LEU A 179 23.96 -6.98 -26.28
N LEU A 180 23.92 -6.72 -24.98
CA LEU A 180 24.36 -7.67 -23.98
C LEU A 180 23.16 -8.47 -23.49
N VAL A 181 23.22 -9.79 -23.68
CA VAL A 181 22.13 -10.70 -23.35
C VAL A 181 22.67 -11.85 -22.51
N GLN A 182 21.93 -12.27 -21.49
CA GLN A 182 22.28 -13.44 -20.67
C GLN A 182 21.09 -14.38 -20.53
N GLY A 183 21.36 -15.67 -20.42
CA GLY A 183 20.34 -16.69 -20.23
C GLY A 183 19.54 -17.02 -21.49
N THR A 184 20.02 -16.65 -22.67
CA THR A 184 19.40 -16.97 -23.96
C THR A 184 19.95 -18.28 -24.55
N LYS A 185 19.06 -19.07 -25.13
CA LYS A 185 19.41 -20.24 -25.98
C LYS A 185 19.32 -19.93 -27.47
N TYR A 186 18.52 -18.95 -27.82
CA TYR A 186 18.33 -18.47 -29.18
C TYR A 186 18.31 -16.95 -29.14
N GLN A 187 19.01 -16.34 -30.09
CA GLN A 187 19.12 -14.90 -30.23
C GLN A 187 19.19 -14.54 -31.71
N GLU A 188 18.32 -13.64 -32.12
CA GLU A 188 18.31 -13.04 -33.44
C GLU A 188 18.00 -11.56 -33.27
N MET A 189 18.79 -10.70 -33.91
CA MET A 189 18.57 -9.26 -33.89
C MET A 189 18.88 -8.69 -35.27
N ASN A 190 17.89 -8.06 -35.88
CA ASN A 190 18.00 -7.45 -37.19
C ASN A 190 17.79 -5.94 -37.04
N ALA A 191 18.65 -5.15 -37.67
CA ALA A 191 18.44 -3.72 -37.87
C ALA A 191 18.34 -3.42 -39.37
N VAL A 192 17.29 -2.71 -39.77
CA VAL A 192 17.05 -2.32 -41.16
C VAL A 192 16.91 -0.80 -41.22
N SER A 193 17.69 -0.16 -42.08
CA SER A 193 17.56 1.26 -42.39
C SER A 193 16.26 1.52 -43.16
N LEU A 194 15.77 2.75 -43.15
CA LEU A 194 14.67 3.19 -44.02
C LEU A 194 14.93 2.91 -45.51
N ASP A 195 16.20 2.93 -45.92
CA ASP A 195 16.63 2.67 -47.29
C ASP A 195 16.82 1.17 -47.61
N GLY A 196 16.50 0.28 -46.64
CA GLY A 196 16.61 -1.17 -46.79
C GLY A 196 18.00 -1.75 -46.50
N GLU A 197 18.99 -0.93 -46.13
CA GLU A 197 20.30 -1.41 -45.65
C GLU A 197 20.14 -2.26 -44.39
N LYS A 198 20.89 -3.35 -44.27
CA LYS A 198 20.88 -4.21 -43.08
C LYS A 198 22.15 -4.00 -42.25
N LEU A 199 21.97 -3.74 -40.96
CA LEU A 199 23.05 -3.63 -39.99
C LEU A 199 23.05 -4.88 -39.09
N SER A 200 24.21 -5.54 -39.01
CA SER A 200 24.42 -6.64 -38.07
C SER A 200 24.76 -6.07 -36.69
N ILE A 201 23.88 -6.28 -35.71
CA ILE A 201 24.10 -5.84 -34.33
C ILE A 201 24.89 -6.92 -33.59
N PRO A 202 26.07 -6.62 -33.01
CA PRO A 202 26.80 -7.58 -32.19
C PRO A 202 26.01 -7.92 -30.92
N ILE A 203 25.87 -9.22 -30.66
CA ILE A 203 25.25 -9.75 -29.45
C ILE A 203 26.34 -10.41 -28.61
N VAL A 204 26.52 -9.94 -27.39
CA VAL A 204 27.57 -10.38 -26.45
C VAL A 204 26.95 -10.92 -25.17
N ASN A 205 27.66 -11.79 -24.47
CA ASN A 205 27.18 -12.35 -23.20
C ASN A 205 27.83 -11.68 -21.98
N HIS A 206 29.00 -11.06 -22.18
CA HIS A 206 29.78 -10.43 -21.12
C HIS A 206 30.21 -9.01 -21.50
N ILE A 207 30.25 -8.13 -20.50
CA ILE A 207 30.62 -6.72 -20.72
C ILE A 207 32.09 -6.54 -21.16
N ALA A 208 32.95 -7.52 -20.89
CA ALA A 208 34.34 -7.52 -21.36
C ALA A 208 34.41 -7.58 -22.89
N GLU A 209 33.56 -8.39 -23.52
CA GLU A 209 33.48 -8.55 -24.98
C GLU A 209 33.06 -7.24 -25.66
N VAL A 210 32.27 -6.39 -24.99
CA VAL A 210 31.85 -5.07 -25.51
C VAL A 210 33.07 -4.17 -25.77
N LYS A 211 34.11 -4.25 -24.93
CA LYS A 211 35.30 -3.38 -25.02
C LYS A 211 36.30 -3.81 -26.10
N GLU A 212 36.17 -5.04 -26.59
CA GLU A 212 37.06 -5.62 -27.60
C GLU A 212 36.51 -5.46 -29.02
N LEU A 213 35.28 -4.95 -29.18
CA LEU A 213 34.66 -4.70 -30.48
C LEU A 213 35.27 -3.45 -31.12
N GLU A 214 35.78 -3.60 -32.34
CA GLU A 214 36.08 -2.46 -33.21
C GLU A 214 34.75 -1.81 -33.65
N ALA A 215 34.64 -0.49 -33.56
CA ALA A 215 33.42 0.25 -33.85
C ALA A 215 33.33 0.66 -35.34
N PRO A 216 32.67 -0.09 -36.23
CA PRO A 216 32.31 0.45 -37.54
C PRO A 216 31.27 1.55 -37.34
N SER A 217 31.57 2.75 -37.84
CA SER A 217 30.57 3.83 -37.90
C SER A 217 29.54 3.50 -38.98
N PRO A 218 28.25 3.30 -38.64
CA PRO A 218 27.23 3.04 -39.65
C PRO A 218 27.07 4.25 -40.59
N SER A 219 26.82 3.97 -41.88
CA SER A 219 26.52 4.97 -42.92
C SER A 219 25.28 5.81 -42.57
N THR A 220 24.29 5.16 -41.97
CA THR A 220 22.96 5.72 -41.71
C THR A 220 22.70 5.82 -40.21
N ARG A 221 22.03 6.90 -39.76
CA ARG A 221 21.76 7.14 -38.34
C ARG A 221 20.48 6.49 -37.81
N TYR A 222 19.62 6.02 -38.70
CA TYR A 222 18.25 5.61 -38.40
C TYR A 222 18.06 4.13 -38.70
N TRP A 223 17.60 3.38 -37.70
CA TRP A 223 17.45 1.93 -37.82
C TRP A 223 16.16 1.48 -37.16
N SER A 224 15.31 0.78 -37.92
CA SER A 224 14.24 -0.03 -37.35
C SER A 224 14.85 -1.34 -36.87
N ILE A 225 14.54 -1.71 -35.62
CA ILE A 225 15.05 -2.92 -35.00
C ILE A 225 13.94 -3.95 -34.78
N SER A 226 14.30 -5.21 -34.99
CA SER A 226 13.45 -6.35 -34.66
C SER A 226 14.33 -7.50 -34.20
N GLY A 227 14.03 -8.09 -33.04
CA GLY A 227 14.77 -9.24 -32.54
C GLY A 227 13.86 -10.28 -31.90
N LYS A 228 14.34 -11.54 -31.88
CA LYS A 228 13.69 -12.68 -31.26
C LYS A 228 14.68 -13.39 -30.33
N PHE A 229 14.26 -13.64 -29.09
CA PHE A 229 15.09 -14.24 -28.04
C PHE A 229 14.34 -15.35 -27.34
N LYS A 230 15.03 -16.45 -27.03
CA LYS A 230 14.52 -17.52 -26.17
C LYS A 230 15.31 -17.58 -24.88
N TYR A 231 14.67 -17.22 -23.78
CA TYR A 231 15.26 -17.27 -22.45
C TYR A 231 14.98 -18.59 -21.73
N LEU A 232 15.99 -19.09 -21.01
CA LEU A 232 15.90 -20.27 -20.15
C LEU A 232 16.86 -20.15 -18.95
N GLY A 233 16.46 -20.67 -17.79
CA GLY A 233 17.28 -20.66 -16.57
C GLY A 233 17.04 -19.41 -15.71
N ASN A 234 17.99 -19.06 -14.85
CA ASN A 234 17.83 -17.98 -13.87
C ASN A 234 18.48 -16.65 -14.26
N ASN A 235 19.57 -16.69 -15.03
CA ASN A 235 20.40 -15.51 -15.29
C ASN A 235 19.93 -14.78 -16.54
N TRP A 236 18.74 -14.18 -16.47
CA TRP A 236 18.18 -13.43 -17.60
C TRP A 236 18.64 -11.98 -17.51
N ALA A 237 19.23 -11.49 -18.61
CA ALA A 237 19.56 -10.09 -18.76
C ALA A 237 19.32 -9.63 -20.20
N PHE A 238 18.94 -8.37 -20.36
CA PHE A 238 18.77 -7.71 -21.65
C PHE A 238 19.20 -6.24 -21.51
N HIS A 239 20.40 -5.95 -22.01
CA HIS A 239 21.02 -4.62 -21.96
C HIS A 239 21.32 -4.13 -23.37
N PRO A 240 20.46 -3.28 -23.94
CA PRO A 240 20.79 -2.54 -25.15
C PRO A 240 21.70 -1.37 -24.81
N LEU A 241 22.91 -1.39 -25.36
CA LEU A 241 23.99 -0.45 -25.05
C LEU A 241 24.46 0.28 -26.31
N VAL A 242 24.91 1.52 -26.13
CA VAL A 242 25.59 2.31 -27.15
C VAL A 242 27.05 2.45 -26.74
N VAL A 243 27.96 2.12 -27.65
CA VAL A 243 29.40 2.32 -27.50
C VAL A 243 29.80 3.49 -28.39
N ASP A 244 30.46 4.50 -27.82
CA ASP A 244 31.03 5.60 -28.59
C ASP A 244 32.44 5.28 -29.12
N GLY A 245 32.94 6.10 -30.05
CA GLY A 245 34.29 5.94 -30.63
C GLY A 245 35.44 6.02 -29.63
N GLU A 246 35.19 6.48 -28.39
CA GLU A 246 36.15 6.49 -27.28
C GLU A 246 36.05 5.22 -26.40
N GLY A 247 35.10 4.32 -26.68
CA GLY A 247 34.86 3.09 -25.93
C GLY A 247 34.00 3.27 -24.67
N ASN A 248 33.36 4.42 -24.47
CA ASN A 248 32.42 4.61 -23.37
C ASN A 248 31.10 3.89 -23.67
N ILE A 249 30.63 3.13 -22.70
CA ILE A 249 29.38 2.38 -22.77
C ILE A 249 28.28 3.18 -22.08
N LYS A 250 27.18 3.43 -22.79
CA LYS A 250 25.99 4.10 -22.25
C LYS A 250 24.73 3.31 -22.58
N SER A 251 23.69 3.48 -21.77
CA SER A 251 22.39 2.91 -22.07
C SER A 251 21.78 3.57 -23.31
N VAL A 252 21.05 2.80 -24.12
CA VAL A 252 20.26 3.35 -25.23
C VAL A 252 19.14 4.27 -24.71
N PHE A 253 18.65 4.03 -23.48
CA PHE A 253 17.51 4.76 -22.92
C PHE A 253 17.88 6.11 -22.30
N GLU A 254 19.15 6.32 -21.92
CA GLU A 254 19.60 7.58 -21.27
C GLU A 254 19.69 8.77 -22.24
N ASN A 255 19.92 8.51 -23.53
CA ASN A 255 20.29 9.55 -24.49
C ASN A 255 19.16 9.92 -25.47
N GLY A 256 17.92 9.46 -25.24
CA GLY A 256 16.82 9.68 -26.19
C GLY A 256 17.10 9.06 -27.56
N VAL A 257 17.74 7.90 -27.57
CA VAL A 257 18.15 7.18 -28.78
C VAL A 257 17.09 6.14 -29.19
N SER A 258 16.40 5.54 -28.21
CA SER A 258 15.36 4.51 -28.43
C SER A 258 13.95 5.09 -28.47
N TRP A 259 13.18 4.65 -29.47
CA TRP A 259 11.81 5.05 -29.76
C TRP A 259 10.96 3.85 -30.15
N GLN A 260 9.65 3.98 -30.02
CA GLN A 260 8.71 2.89 -30.30
C GLN A 260 8.34 2.79 -31.78
N ASP A 261 8.21 3.93 -32.46
CA ASP A 261 7.65 4.03 -33.80
C ASP A 261 8.43 5.02 -34.67
N ASP A 262 8.26 4.88 -35.99
CA ASP A 262 8.94 5.67 -37.03
C ASP A 262 8.67 7.18 -36.94
N SER A 263 7.65 7.61 -36.18
CA SER A 263 7.39 9.03 -35.91
C SER A 263 8.60 9.79 -35.35
N ALA A 264 9.53 9.09 -34.69
CA ALA A 264 10.77 9.66 -34.20
C ALA A 264 11.81 9.97 -35.30
N LEU A 265 11.67 9.34 -36.46
CA LEU A 265 12.57 9.46 -37.61
C LEU A 265 12.39 10.79 -38.33
N ASP A 266 11.15 11.31 -38.39
CA ASP A 266 10.81 12.58 -39.04
C ASP A 266 11.23 13.83 -38.24
N LEU A 267 11.76 13.65 -37.02
CA LEU A 267 12.12 14.76 -36.14
C LEU A 267 13.52 15.29 -36.41
N ASN A 268 13.59 16.59 -36.68
CA ASN A 268 14.85 17.34 -36.69
C ASN A 268 15.55 17.24 -35.31
N ASP A 269 16.90 17.10 -35.32
CA ASP A 269 17.76 17.09 -34.12
C ASP A 269 17.42 18.21 -33.13
N GLY A 270 17.14 19.42 -33.65
CA GLY A 270 16.77 20.58 -32.82
C GLY A 270 15.47 20.37 -32.03
N LYS A 271 14.42 19.85 -32.69
CA LYS A 271 13.12 19.57 -32.06
C LYS A 271 13.26 18.47 -31.01
N LEU A 272 14.01 17.42 -31.32
CA LEU A 272 14.25 16.33 -30.37
C LEU A 272 14.97 16.82 -29.11
N LYS A 273 16.03 17.63 -29.27
CA LYS A 273 16.71 18.26 -28.13
C LYS A 273 15.77 19.13 -27.30
N THR A 274 14.84 19.84 -27.93
CA THR A 274 13.81 20.62 -27.22
C THR A 274 12.90 19.71 -26.38
N TYR A 275 12.40 18.59 -26.94
CA TYR A 275 11.57 17.65 -26.19
C TYR A 275 12.30 17.01 -25.01
N LEU A 276 13.55 16.58 -25.21
CA LEU A 276 14.38 16.03 -24.13
C LEU A 276 14.66 17.08 -23.04
N PHE A 277 14.91 18.33 -23.43
CA PHE A 277 15.09 19.43 -22.48
C PHE A 277 13.80 19.71 -21.69
N LEU A 278 12.64 19.74 -22.35
CA LEU A 278 11.35 19.93 -21.72
C LEU A 278 11.02 18.78 -20.76
N GLY A 279 11.34 17.53 -21.11
CA GLY A 279 11.19 16.37 -20.23
C GLY A 279 11.98 16.55 -18.92
N LYS A 280 13.27 16.87 -19.03
CA LYS A 280 14.12 17.17 -17.86
C LYS A 280 13.60 18.36 -17.05
N LEU A 281 13.14 19.42 -17.73
CA LEU A 281 12.57 20.60 -17.06
C LEU A 281 11.32 20.24 -16.24
N ILE A 282 10.48 19.34 -16.75
CA ILE A 282 9.31 18.84 -16.03
C ILE A 282 9.74 18.03 -14.80
N ASP A 283 10.68 17.09 -14.95
CA ASP A 283 11.16 16.27 -13.82
C ASP A 283 11.73 17.14 -12.70
N TYR A 284 12.64 18.06 -13.03
CA TYR A 284 13.19 19.00 -12.05
C TYR A 284 12.12 19.95 -11.52
N GLY A 285 11.17 20.39 -12.35
CA GLY A 285 10.06 21.22 -11.95
C GLY A 285 9.17 20.56 -10.89
N VAL A 286 8.86 19.28 -11.04
CA VAL A 286 8.11 18.48 -10.05
C VAL A 286 8.90 18.35 -8.76
N LEU A 287 10.20 18.03 -8.83
CA LEU A 287 11.04 17.93 -7.63
C LEU A 287 11.12 19.25 -6.87
N VAL A 288 11.30 20.37 -7.58
CA VAL A 288 11.29 21.71 -6.99
C VAL A 288 9.93 21.99 -6.35
N PHE A 289 8.82 21.66 -7.02
CA PHE A 289 7.49 21.83 -6.46
C PHE A 289 7.29 21.05 -5.16
N LEU A 290 7.67 19.77 -5.15
CA LEU A 290 7.56 18.90 -3.97
C LEU A 290 8.46 19.38 -2.83
N LEU A 291 9.69 19.84 -3.14
CA LEU A 291 10.60 20.40 -2.16
C LEU A 291 10.07 21.69 -1.54
N VAL A 292 9.54 22.61 -2.35
CA VAL A 292 8.92 23.85 -1.87
C VAL A 292 7.70 23.53 -1.02
N TRP A 293 6.86 22.59 -1.45
CA TRP A 293 5.71 22.13 -0.65
C TRP A 293 6.16 21.54 0.69
N PHE A 294 7.20 20.72 0.70
CA PHE A 294 7.76 20.14 1.91
C PHE A 294 8.29 21.21 2.88
N VAL A 295 9.16 22.11 2.41
CA VAL A 295 9.74 23.19 3.21
C VAL A 295 8.66 24.11 3.76
N TRP A 296 7.70 24.51 2.92
CA TRP A 296 6.55 25.32 3.35
C TRP A 296 5.74 24.62 4.45
N SER A 297 5.52 23.31 4.29
CA SER A 297 4.80 22.50 5.28
C SER A 297 5.54 22.45 6.61
N LEU A 298 6.86 22.23 6.61
CA LEU A 298 7.69 22.24 7.81
C LEU A 298 7.66 23.60 8.52
N GLN A 299 7.84 24.69 7.77
CA GLN A 299 7.78 26.05 8.31
C GLN A 299 6.42 26.33 8.95
N ASN A 300 5.33 25.93 8.30
CA ASN A 300 3.98 26.11 8.84
C ASN A 300 3.74 25.26 10.10
N LEU A 301 4.23 24.01 10.12
CA LEU A 301 4.16 23.15 11.31
C LEU A 301 4.95 23.72 12.49
N TRP A 302 6.11 24.33 12.22
CA TRP A 302 6.94 24.99 13.22
C TRP A 302 6.28 26.26 13.76
N ALA A 303 5.77 27.12 12.87
CA ALA A 303 5.05 28.35 13.24
C ALA A 303 3.80 28.05 14.08
N GLN A 304 3.09 26.97 13.76
CA GLN A 304 1.93 26.51 14.54
C GLN A 304 2.32 25.76 15.83
N LYS A 305 3.61 25.62 16.15
CA LYS A 305 4.13 24.87 17.31
C LYS A 305 3.65 23.42 17.37
N ILE A 306 3.37 22.81 16.22
CA ILE A 306 3.03 21.39 16.10
C ILE A 306 4.32 20.58 16.07
N LEU A 307 5.27 21.00 15.22
CA LEU A 307 6.62 20.48 15.19
C LEU A 307 7.48 21.20 16.23
N SER A 308 8.26 20.43 16.99
CA SER A 308 9.21 20.92 17.98
C SER A 308 10.52 20.16 17.84
N PHE A 309 11.62 20.77 18.30
CA PHE A 309 12.95 20.14 18.25
C PHE A 309 13.01 18.76 18.94
N PRO A 310 12.42 18.56 20.15
CA PRO A 310 12.36 17.23 20.77
C PRO A 310 11.60 16.21 19.93
N MET A 311 10.49 16.62 19.30
CA MET A 311 9.70 15.72 18.45
C MET A 311 10.46 15.32 17.19
N ALA A 312 11.20 16.27 16.58
CA ALA A 312 12.07 15.98 15.45
C ALA A 312 13.19 15.01 15.83
N ILE A 313 13.83 15.19 16.99
CA ILE A 313 14.85 14.26 17.50
C ILE A 313 14.26 12.88 17.74
N CYS A 314 13.14 12.76 18.47
CA CYS A 314 12.52 11.47 18.74
C CYS A 314 12.09 10.75 17.46
N SER A 315 11.56 11.48 16.48
CA SER A 315 11.20 10.93 15.17
C SER A 315 12.43 10.43 14.41
N LEU A 316 13.51 11.22 14.36
CA LEU A 316 14.77 10.85 13.72
C LEU A 316 15.43 9.64 14.41
N LEU A 317 15.41 9.60 15.75
CA LEU A 317 15.87 8.45 16.51
C LEU A 317 15.04 7.20 16.17
N GLY A 318 13.73 7.34 16.03
CA GLY A 318 12.86 6.24 15.58
C GLY A 318 13.23 5.68 14.20
N VAL A 319 13.73 6.54 13.30
CA VAL A 319 14.22 6.12 11.96
C VAL A 319 15.57 5.42 12.06
N VAL A 320 16.51 5.94 12.86
CA VAL A 320 17.91 5.49 12.87
C VAL A 320 18.12 4.25 13.76
N LEU A 321 17.40 4.15 14.88
CA LEU A 321 17.63 3.13 15.89
C LEU A 321 17.42 1.69 15.41
N PRO A 322 16.44 1.35 14.55
CA PRO A 322 16.29 -0.01 14.03
C PRO A 322 17.58 -0.49 13.33
N TRP A 323 18.22 0.40 12.57
CA TRP A 323 19.46 0.13 11.84
C TRP A 323 20.65 -0.04 12.78
N LEU A 324 20.75 0.80 13.82
CA LEU A 324 21.78 0.65 14.85
C LEU A 324 21.63 -0.68 15.58
N MET A 325 20.41 -1.03 15.99
CA MET A 325 20.14 -2.30 16.68
C MET A 325 20.48 -3.49 15.80
N ALA A 326 20.11 -3.44 14.52
CA ALA A 326 20.47 -4.44 13.52
C ALA A 326 21.99 -4.61 13.37
N TYR A 327 22.72 -3.49 13.26
CA TYR A 327 24.17 -3.48 13.19
C TYR A 327 24.81 -4.11 14.44
N PHE A 328 24.39 -3.69 15.64
CA PHE A 328 24.89 -4.27 16.89
C PHE A 328 24.54 -5.76 17.05
N ALA A 329 23.34 -6.19 16.63
CA ALA A 329 22.94 -7.59 16.65
C ALA A 329 23.84 -8.43 15.72
N SER A 330 24.17 -7.90 14.54
CA SER A 330 25.11 -8.55 13.60
C SER A 330 26.53 -8.64 14.15
N LEU A 331 27.01 -7.58 14.82
CA LEU A 331 28.33 -7.52 15.44
C LEU A 331 28.48 -8.50 16.61
N LEU A 332 27.39 -8.70 17.36
CA LEU A 332 27.41 -9.52 18.57
C LEU A 332 27.25 -11.01 18.31
N SER A 333 26.76 -11.45 17.14
CA SER A 333 26.55 -12.84 16.67
C SER A 333 26.02 -13.88 17.69
N LEU A 334 25.57 -13.47 18.87
CA LEU A 334 25.18 -14.30 20.02
C LEU A 334 23.67 -14.55 20.11
N VAL A 335 22.89 -13.99 19.18
CA VAL A 335 21.46 -14.24 19.08
C VAL A 335 21.14 -14.53 17.63
N ARG A 336 20.39 -15.60 17.37
CA ARG A 336 19.90 -16.05 16.05
C ARG A 336 18.89 -15.08 15.41
N PHE A 337 19.20 -13.78 15.38
CA PHE A 337 18.46 -12.76 14.64
C PHE A 337 19.35 -12.01 13.62
N PRO A 338 20.05 -12.69 12.69
CA PRO A 338 20.78 -12.00 11.64
C PRO A 338 19.80 -11.66 10.50
N TYR A 339 18.84 -10.78 10.76
CA TYR A 339 18.20 -10.04 9.69
C TYR A 339 18.03 -8.58 10.14
N PRO A 340 18.70 -7.61 9.49
CA PRO A 340 18.66 -6.20 9.87
C PRO A 340 17.26 -5.57 9.75
N LEU A 341 16.30 -6.32 9.19
CA LEU A 341 14.92 -5.93 8.93
C LEU A 341 13.93 -6.76 9.78
N ASN A 342 14.25 -7.00 11.07
CA ASN A 342 13.28 -7.55 12.02
C ASN A 342 12.31 -6.45 12.53
N PRO A 343 10.98 -6.57 12.30
CA PRO A 343 9.97 -5.61 12.77
C PRO A 343 10.01 -5.28 14.26
N GLN A 344 10.52 -6.20 15.09
CA GLN A 344 10.67 -5.99 16.52
C GLN A 344 11.62 -4.83 16.84
N TYR A 345 12.69 -4.64 16.06
CA TYR A 345 13.59 -3.49 16.24
C TYR A 345 12.88 -2.17 15.96
N LEU A 346 11.98 -2.15 14.97
CA LEU A 346 11.13 -1.00 14.69
C LEU A 346 10.13 -0.75 15.82
N ALA A 347 9.49 -1.80 16.34
CA ALA A 347 8.55 -1.69 17.47
C ALA A 347 9.23 -1.13 18.74
N ILE A 348 10.46 -1.57 19.05
CA ILE A 348 11.28 -1.04 20.15
C ILE A 348 11.62 0.43 19.90
N SER A 349 11.97 0.79 18.66
CA SER A 349 12.31 2.17 18.29
C SER A 349 11.10 3.11 18.43
N ILE A 350 9.91 2.65 18.03
CA ILE A 350 8.64 3.36 18.24
C ILE A 350 8.36 3.53 19.74
N PHE A 351 8.56 2.47 20.53
CA PHE A 351 8.40 2.53 21.98
C PHE A 351 9.32 3.59 22.60
N LEU A 352 10.61 3.58 22.25
CA LEU A 352 11.59 4.53 22.77
C LEU A 352 11.32 5.97 22.32
N ALA A 353 10.91 6.19 21.06
CA ALA A 353 10.49 7.51 20.59
C ALA A 353 9.25 8.02 21.36
N GLY A 354 8.28 7.13 21.61
CA GLY A 354 7.09 7.41 22.41
C GLY A 354 7.41 7.73 23.87
N VAL A 355 8.24 6.93 24.54
CA VAL A 355 8.67 7.16 25.92
C VAL A 355 9.51 8.43 26.03
N GLY A 356 10.40 8.69 25.06
CA GLY A 356 11.21 9.91 25.02
C GLY A 356 10.37 11.18 24.97
N ILE A 357 9.35 11.22 24.10
CA ILE A 357 8.46 12.39 24.01
C ILE A 357 7.59 12.54 25.27
N LEU A 358 7.17 11.43 25.88
CA LEU A 358 6.43 11.43 27.13
C LEU A 358 7.28 11.95 28.30
N GLY A 359 8.53 11.48 28.42
CA GLY A 359 9.49 11.94 29.42
C GLY A 359 9.79 13.43 29.29
N TYR A 360 9.97 13.92 28.05
CA TYR A 360 10.11 15.34 27.79
C TYR A 360 8.87 16.14 28.20
N SER A 361 7.68 15.64 27.85
CA SER A 361 6.41 16.28 28.22
C SER A 361 6.18 16.31 29.74
N TYR A 362 6.68 15.31 30.47
CA TYR A 362 6.61 15.26 31.93
C TYR A 362 7.55 16.29 32.56
N TRP A 363 8.79 16.42 32.05
CA TRP A 363 9.76 17.40 32.56
C TRP A 363 9.33 18.84 32.23
N ARG A 364 8.78 19.09 31.04
CA ARG A 364 8.31 20.42 30.60
C ARG A 364 6.80 20.42 30.33
N PRO A 365 5.96 20.51 31.37
CA PRO A 365 4.51 20.49 31.23
C PRO A 365 3.96 21.70 30.45
N GLU A 366 4.70 22.81 30.41
CA GLU A 366 4.33 24.00 29.63
C GLU A 366 4.60 23.89 28.12
N SER A 367 5.19 22.78 27.67
CA SER A 367 5.59 22.58 26.28
C SER A 367 4.40 22.59 25.31
N SER A 368 4.66 22.94 24.05
CA SER A 368 3.66 22.97 22.98
C SER A 368 3.00 21.61 22.71
N LEU A 369 3.62 20.53 23.19
CA LEU A 369 3.07 19.18 23.15
C LEU A 369 1.73 19.10 23.89
N VAL A 370 1.60 19.76 25.05
CA VAL A 370 0.39 19.71 25.88
C VAL A 370 -0.64 20.76 25.44
N LYS A 371 -0.20 21.93 24.95
CA LYS A 371 -1.08 23.09 24.68
C LYS A 371 -1.80 23.09 23.34
N ASN A 372 -1.34 22.34 22.34
CA ASN A 372 -1.87 22.42 20.98
C ASN A 372 -2.74 21.20 20.61
N ASN A 373 -3.97 21.47 20.14
CA ASN A 373 -5.05 20.49 19.91
C ASN A 373 -4.89 19.60 18.67
N LYS A 374 -3.81 19.76 17.88
CA LYS A 374 -3.57 18.98 16.65
C LYS A 374 -2.70 17.73 16.90
N PHE A 375 -3.13 16.87 17.80
CA PHE A 375 -2.37 15.69 18.24
C PHE A 375 -2.24 14.62 17.17
N GLU A 376 -3.22 14.51 16.28
CA GLU A 376 -3.20 13.57 15.16
C GLU A 376 -1.95 13.78 14.29
N LYS A 377 -1.64 15.05 13.99
CA LYS A 377 -0.44 15.42 13.23
C LYS A 377 0.85 15.14 14.00
N LYS A 378 0.85 15.32 15.33
CA LYS A 378 2.03 15.02 16.17
C LYS A 378 2.36 13.53 16.14
N VAL A 379 1.35 12.68 16.30
CA VAL A 379 1.52 11.21 16.25
C VAL A 379 1.98 10.77 14.86
N PHE A 380 1.40 11.34 13.79
CA PHE A 380 1.87 11.11 12.43
C PHE A 380 3.36 11.46 12.27
N LEU A 381 3.76 12.69 12.64
CA LEU A 381 5.15 13.14 12.51
C LEU A 381 6.14 12.35 13.39
N LEU A 382 5.68 11.81 14.51
CA LEU A 382 6.53 11.05 15.43
C LEU A 382 6.83 9.64 14.91
N PHE A 383 5.85 8.95 14.31
CA PHE A 383 5.98 7.53 13.97
C PHE A 383 6.01 7.23 12.47
N ALA A 384 5.33 8.02 11.63
CA ALA A 384 5.23 7.75 10.20
C ALA A 384 6.60 7.76 9.49
N PRO A 385 7.55 8.68 9.79
CA PRO A 385 8.86 8.66 9.14
C PRO A 385 9.63 7.35 9.39
N ALA A 386 9.62 6.85 10.63
CA ALA A 386 10.27 5.58 10.97
C ALA A 386 9.64 4.40 10.22
N LEU A 387 8.31 4.36 10.17
CA LEU A 387 7.57 3.33 9.46
C LEU A 387 7.85 3.33 7.96
N PHE A 388 7.70 4.48 7.30
CA PHE A 388 7.93 4.57 5.85
C PHE A 388 9.38 4.30 5.49
N ALA A 389 10.35 4.85 6.21
CA ALA A 389 11.75 4.57 5.94
C ALA A 389 12.03 3.07 6.05
N TYR A 390 11.67 2.45 7.17
CA TYR A 390 11.94 1.04 7.42
C TYR A 390 11.31 0.12 6.36
N PHE A 391 10.02 0.29 6.07
CA PHE A 391 9.31 -0.59 5.13
C PHE A 391 9.68 -0.32 3.66
N THR A 392 10.05 0.91 3.32
CA THR A 392 10.59 1.24 1.98
C THR A 392 11.91 0.49 1.75
N PHE A 393 12.81 0.49 2.73
CA PHE A 393 14.05 -0.29 2.62
C PHE A 393 13.78 -1.80 2.64
N ARG A 394 12.84 -2.27 3.46
CA ARG A 394 12.50 -3.70 3.53
C ARG A 394 12.01 -4.25 2.20
N TRP A 395 11.20 -3.48 1.47
CA TRP A 395 10.61 -3.89 0.20
C TRP A 395 11.23 -3.19 -1.00
N TRP A 396 12.41 -2.56 -0.83
CA TRP A 396 13.17 -1.98 -1.93
C TRP A 396 13.40 -2.97 -3.08
N PRO A 397 13.70 -4.26 -2.83
CA PRO A 397 13.87 -5.24 -3.91
C PRO A 397 12.59 -5.53 -4.71
N ASP A 398 11.40 -5.16 -4.23
CA ASP A 398 10.14 -5.33 -4.97
C ASP A 398 9.85 -4.13 -5.89
N LEU A 399 10.57 -3.00 -5.75
CA LEU A 399 10.41 -1.86 -6.66
C LEU A 399 10.84 -2.26 -8.07
N GLU A 400 9.99 -1.98 -9.06
CA GLU A 400 10.21 -2.36 -10.48
C GLU A 400 10.33 -3.86 -10.76
N HIS A 401 10.20 -4.72 -9.75
CA HIS A 401 10.32 -6.18 -9.87
C HIS A 401 8.98 -6.87 -9.60
N ILE A 402 8.77 -8.02 -10.22
CA ILE A 402 7.65 -8.91 -9.87
C ILE A 402 7.96 -9.59 -8.54
N SER A 403 7.00 -9.53 -7.61
CA SER A 403 7.10 -10.28 -6.34
C SER A 403 6.72 -11.74 -6.55
N LEU A 404 7.57 -12.64 -6.07
CA LEU A 404 7.28 -14.07 -6.00
C LEU A 404 6.50 -14.36 -4.72
N TRP A 405 5.34 -14.99 -4.87
CA TRP A 405 4.44 -15.29 -3.77
C TRP A 405 4.42 -16.80 -3.47
N SER A 406 4.39 -17.15 -2.19
CA SER A 406 4.41 -18.55 -1.75
C SER A 406 3.13 -19.30 -2.11
N LEU A 407 3.29 -20.53 -2.58
CA LEU A 407 2.20 -21.42 -2.98
C LEU A 407 1.17 -21.66 -1.87
N GLY A 408 -0.12 -21.69 -2.23
CA GLY A 408 -1.21 -22.12 -1.36
C GLY A 408 -1.66 -21.15 -0.26
N ASN A 409 -1.18 -19.89 -0.28
CA ASN A 409 -1.55 -18.88 0.71
C ASN A 409 -2.58 -17.88 0.17
N ASP A 410 -3.26 -17.16 1.08
CA ASP A 410 -4.27 -16.15 0.76
C ASP A 410 -3.75 -15.06 -0.18
N TRP A 411 -2.53 -14.55 0.07
CA TRP A 411 -1.95 -13.47 -0.72
C TRP A 411 -1.75 -13.86 -2.18
N THR A 412 -1.28 -15.07 -2.45
CA THR A 412 -1.13 -15.61 -3.81
C THR A 412 -2.48 -15.75 -4.51
N SER A 413 -3.51 -16.14 -3.76
CA SER A 413 -4.89 -16.19 -4.28
C SER A 413 -5.38 -14.79 -4.68
N TYR A 414 -5.12 -13.77 -3.86
CA TYR A 414 -5.47 -12.39 -4.23
C TYR A 414 -4.76 -11.88 -5.48
N GLN A 415 -3.51 -12.28 -5.72
CA GLN A 415 -2.80 -11.95 -6.97
C GLN A 415 -3.51 -12.56 -8.17
N ASN A 416 -3.90 -13.83 -8.08
CA ASN A 416 -4.61 -14.52 -9.15
C ASN A 416 -5.99 -13.90 -9.44
N PHE A 417 -6.74 -13.56 -8.39
CA PHE A 417 -8.01 -12.86 -8.55
C PHE A 417 -7.82 -11.48 -9.16
N SER A 418 -6.79 -10.73 -8.73
CA SER A 418 -6.49 -9.42 -9.31
C SER A 418 -6.14 -9.51 -10.79
N ARG A 419 -5.41 -10.56 -11.19
CA ARG A 419 -5.12 -10.86 -12.59
C ARG A 419 -6.39 -11.14 -13.39
N ALA A 420 -7.29 -11.98 -12.87
CA ALA A 420 -8.57 -12.28 -13.52
C ALA A 420 -9.45 -11.01 -13.68
N ILE A 421 -9.47 -10.15 -12.66
CA ILE A 421 -10.22 -8.88 -12.70
C ILE A 421 -9.65 -7.95 -13.77
N VAL A 422 -8.34 -7.69 -13.71
CA VAL A 422 -7.71 -6.61 -14.46
C VAL A 422 -7.37 -7.03 -15.89
N ILE A 423 -6.79 -8.22 -16.06
CA ILE A 423 -6.28 -8.70 -17.36
C ILE A 423 -7.37 -9.44 -18.15
N GLU A 424 -8.15 -10.29 -17.48
CA GLU A 424 -9.22 -11.05 -18.15
C GLU A 424 -10.54 -10.25 -18.22
N GLY A 425 -10.63 -9.10 -17.56
CA GLY A 425 -11.82 -8.25 -17.54
C GLY A 425 -12.99 -8.85 -16.74
N LYS A 426 -12.74 -9.87 -15.92
CA LYS A 426 -13.75 -10.58 -15.13
C LYS A 426 -14.08 -9.82 -13.84
N TRP A 427 -14.60 -8.59 -13.96
CA TRP A 427 -14.88 -7.75 -12.78
C TRP A 427 -15.97 -8.30 -11.86
N LEU A 428 -17.00 -8.97 -12.40
CA LEU A 428 -18.08 -9.54 -11.58
C LEU A 428 -17.71 -10.91 -11.01
N GLU A 429 -17.13 -11.79 -11.84
CA GLU A 429 -16.68 -13.14 -11.43
C GLU A 429 -15.43 -13.09 -10.56
N ALA A 430 -14.52 -12.16 -10.80
CA ALA A 430 -13.34 -11.90 -9.97
C ALA A 430 -12.54 -13.16 -9.60
N GLY A 431 -12.51 -14.14 -10.51
CA GLY A 431 -11.86 -15.45 -10.36
C GLY A 431 -12.64 -16.52 -9.60
N GLU A 432 -13.82 -16.23 -9.05
CA GLU A 432 -14.68 -17.21 -8.37
C GLU A 432 -16.18 -16.95 -8.67
N PRO A 433 -16.91 -17.90 -9.28
CA PRO A 433 -18.34 -17.71 -9.58
C PRO A 433 -19.18 -17.55 -8.31
N VAL A 434 -18.88 -18.32 -7.27
CA VAL A 434 -19.38 -18.14 -5.90
C VAL A 434 -18.18 -17.92 -5.00
N LEU A 435 -18.21 -16.88 -4.16
CA LEU A 435 -17.08 -16.55 -3.30
C LEU A 435 -16.80 -17.67 -2.30
N TYR A 436 -15.67 -18.35 -2.49
CA TYR A 436 -15.11 -19.27 -1.50
C TYR A 436 -14.20 -18.51 -0.55
N THR A 437 -13.41 -17.57 -1.08
CA THR A 437 -12.63 -16.62 -0.28
C THR A 437 -13.40 -15.29 -0.17
N PRO A 438 -14.17 -15.05 0.91
CA PRO A 438 -15.15 -13.95 0.95
C PRO A 438 -14.56 -12.53 0.93
N SER A 439 -13.24 -12.40 0.89
CA SER A 439 -12.53 -11.13 0.91
C SER A 439 -12.55 -10.44 -0.45
N GLN A 440 -13.19 -9.28 -0.49
CA GLN A 440 -13.12 -8.33 -1.61
C GLN A 440 -11.77 -7.61 -1.70
N TYR A 441 -10.77 -8.00 -0.89
CA TYR A 441 -9.41 -7.43 -0.96
C TYR A 441 -8.77 -7.63 -2.34
N ARG A 442 -9.20 -8.66 -3.10
CA ARG A 442 -8.85 -8.85 -4.52
C ARG A 442 -9.04 -7.60 -5.39
N TYR A 443 -10.03 -6.75 -5.12
CA TYR A 443 -10.25 -5.51 -5.87
C TYR A 443 -9.29 -4.40 -5.46
N ILE A 444 -8.86 -4.37 -4.20
CA ILE A 444 -7.81 -3.45 -3.74
C ILE A 444 -6.49 -3.82 -4.42
N VAL A 445 -6.16 -5.11 -4.47
CA VAL A 445 -4.97 -5.62 -5.17
C VAL A 445 -5.05 -5.34 -6.67
N ALA A 446 -6.20 -5.59 -7.30
CA ALA A 446 -6.47 -5.22 -8.69
C ALA A 446 -6.23 -3.72 -8.96
N PHE A 447 -6.71 -2.85 -8.08
CA PHE A 447 -6.51 -1.41 -8.21
C PHE A 447 -5.04 -1.02 -8.12
N PHE A 448 -4.26 -1.65 -7.22
CA PHE A 448 -2.83 -1.41 -7.13
C PHE A 448 -2.09 -1.86 -8.39
N HIS A 449 -2.37 -3.05 -8.91
CA HIS A 449 -1.70 -3.51 -10.14
C HIS A 449 -2.13 -2.78 -11.39
N TRP A 450 -3.38 -2.27 -11.42
CA TRP A 450 -3.81 -1.39 -12.49
C TRP A 450 -2.96 -0.13 -12.55
N LEU A 451 -2.66 0.49 -11.40
CA LEU A 451 -1.94 1.78 -11.34
C LEU A 451 -0.40 1.65 -11.35
N PHE A 452 0.14 0.68 -10.61
CA PHE A 452 1.59 0.53 -10.37
C PHE A 452 2.22 -0.64 -11.13
N GLY A 453 1.45 -1.29 -12.00
CA GLY A 453 1.90 -2.44 -12.77
C GLY A 453 2.15 -3.67 -11.88
N PRO A 454 3.11 -4.54 -12.23
CA PRO A 454 3.23 -5.85 -11.61
C PRO A 454 3.92 -5.84 -10.22
N SER A 455 4.48 -4.71 -9.79
CA SER A 455 5.15 -4.61 -8.48
C SER A 455 4.15 -4.70 -7.32
N ALA A 456 4.46 -5.52 -6.31
CA ALA A 456 3.66 -5.59 -5.09
C ALA A 456 3.98 -4.46 -4.09
N PHE A 457 5.01 -3.64 -4.34
CA PHE A 457 5.48 -2.63 -3.39
C PHE A 457 4.34 -1.73 -2.89
N SER A 458 3.45 -1.32 -3.81
CA SER A 458 2.32 -0.46 -3.52
C SER A 458 1.28 -1.11 -2.60
N GLN A 459 0.96 -2.37 -2.89
CA GLN A 459 0.09 -3.19 -2.06
C GLN A 459 0.70 -3.35 -0.65
N ARG A 460 1.99 -3.66 -0.53
CA ARG A 460 2.66 -3.86 0.77
C ARG A 460 2.67 -2.56 1.60
N LEU A 461 2.96 -1.42 0.97
CA LEU A 461 2.94 -0.11 1.63
C LEU A 461 1.53 0.30 2.08
N SER A 462 0.48 -0.20 1.44
CA SER A 462 -0.90 0.13 1.82
C SER A 462 -1.24 -0.31 3.26
N ASP A 463 -0.70 -1.44 3.72
CA ASP A 463 -0.88 -1.91 5.09
C ASP A 463 -0.28 -0.94 6.13
N ILE A 464 0.82 -0.28 5.77
CA ILE A 464 1.45 0.75 6.60
C ILE A 464 0.54 1.98 6.68
N TRP A 465 -0.03 2.39 5.55
CA TRP A 465 -1.00 3.48 5.51
C TRP A 465 -2.26 3.19 6.32
N PHE A 466 -2.80 1.97 6.23
CA PHE A 466 -3.95 1.56 7.03
C PHE A 466 -3.63 1.54 8.53
N THR A 467 -2.43 1.12 8.91
CA THR A 467 -1.97 1.11 10.31
C THR A 467 -1.80 2.53 10.86
N ILE A 468 -1.10 3.41 10.14
CA ILE A 468 -0.92 4.82 10.53
C ILE A 468 -2.27 5.56 10.56
N GLY A 469 -3.11 5.34 9.56
CA GLY A 469 -4.45 5.91 9.49
C GLY A 469 -5.30 5.50 10.68
N THR A 470 -5.22 4.23 11.08
CA THR A 470 -5.91 3.72 12.27
C THR A 470 -5.36 4.36 13.55
N ALA A 471 -4.04 4.55 13.68
CA ALA A 471 -3.44 5.25 14.81
C ALA A 471 -3.93 6.71 14.92
N ILE A 472 -4.05 7.42 13.80
CA ILE A 472 -4.60 8.78 13.74
C ILE A 472 -6.06 8.81 14.22
N ILE A 473 -6.88 7.88 13.73
CA ILE A 473 -8.29 7.76 14.14
C ILE A 473 -8.38 7.47 15.63
N LEU A 474 -7.57 6.53 16.12
CA LEU A 474 -7.50 6.13 17.52
C LEU A 474 -7.18 7.32 18.44
N VAL A 475 -6.18 8.12 18.06
CA VAL A 475 -5.78 9.35 18.78
C VAL A 475 -6.92 10.36 18.81
N HIS A 476 -7.58 10.59 17.68
CA HIS A 476 -8.72 11.51 17.63
C HIS A 476 -9.86 11.07 18.54
N MET A 477 -10.19 9.77 18.51
CA MET A 477 -11.21 9.20 19.40
C MET A 477 -10.80 9.34 20.87
N ALA A 478 -9.56 8.98 21.22
CA ALA A 478 -9.02 9.10 22.58
C ALA A 478 -9.18 10.51 23.16
N ILE A 479 -8.73 11.55 22.44
CA ILE A 479 -8.82 12.95 22.89
C ILE A 479 -10.25 13.34 23.16
N ARG A 480 -11.14 13.00 22.24
CA ARG A 480 -12.54 13.39 22.33
C ARG A 480 -13.31 12.62 23.40
N LEU A 481 -12.79 11.48 23.84
CA LEU A 481 -13.28 10.76 25.01
C LEU A 481 -12.77 11.32 26.33
N GLY A 482 -11.96 12.37 26.28
CA GLY A 482 -11.41 13.03 27.44
C GLY A 482 -10.20 12.29 28.02
N LEU A 483 -9.51 11.47 27.23
CA LEU A 483 -8.19 10.97 27.64
C LEU A 483 -7.24 12.17 27.73
N SER A 484 -6.41 12.15 28.78
CA SER A 484 -5.29 13.08 28.87
C SER A 484 -4.33 12.89 27.68
N THR A 485 -3.58 13.94 27.35
CA THR A 485 -2.53 13.90 26.32
C THR A 485 -1.56 12.74 26.54
N PHE A 486 -1.15 12.53 27.79
CA PHE A 486 -0.26 11.46 28.20
C PHE A 486 -0.84 10.08 27.86
N MET A 487 -2.09 9.83 28.24
CA MET A 487 -2.77 8.56 27.97
C MET A 487 -3.04 8.35 26.47
N THR A 488 -3.27 9.43 25.73
CA THR A 488 -3.47 9.37 24.28
C THR A 488 -2.19 8.88 23.57
N ILE A 489 -1.03 9.41 23.95
CA ILE A 489 0.26 8.97 23.37
C ILE A 489 0.54 7.52 23.76
N ILE A 490 0.35 7.13 25.04
CA ILE A 490 0.51 5.74 25.48
C ILE A 490 -0.38 4.81 24.66
N THR A 491 -1.65 5.17 24.48
CA THR A 491 -2.62 4.37 23.70
C THR A 491 -2.12 4.17 22.26
N SER A 492 -1.59 5.23 21.63
CA SER A 492 -1.03 5.14 20.27
C SER A 492 0.25 4.30 20.20
N VAL A 493 1.13 4.40 21.20
CA VAL A 493 2.38 3.62 21.29
C VAL A 493 2.04 2.15 21.46
N LEU A 494 1.16 1.80 22.39
CA LEU A 494 0.73 0.41 22.61
C LEU A 494 0.12 -0.19 21.35
N PHE A 495 -0.75 0.55 20.66
CA PHE A 495 -1.33 0.11 19.39
C PHE A 495 -0.24 -0.16 18.33
N LEU A 496 0.65 0.80 18.09
CA LEU A 496 1.68 0.67 17.05
C LEU A 496 2.72 -0.41 17.37
N CYS A 497 3.21 -0.48 18.61
CA CYS A 497 4.17 -1.50 19.02
C CYS A 497 3.63 -2.91 18.82
N VAL A 498 2.37 -3.16 19.17
CA VAL A 498 1.73 -4.46 18.96
C VAL A 498 1.47 -4.71 17.48
N ALA A 499 0.93 -3.71 16.77
CA ALA A 499 0.57 -3.84 15.35
C ALA A 499 1.77 -4.13 14.44
N ILE A 500 2.97 -3.71 14.84
CA ILE A 500 4.20 -3.86 14.04
C ILE A 500 5.08 -5.00 14.60
N GLY A 501 5.16 -5.14 15.92
CA GLY A 501 6.10 -6.02 16.58
C GLY A 501 5.62 -7.47 16.74
N GLU A 502 4.32 -7.67 16.97
CA GLU A 502 3.76 -9.00 17.27
C GLU A 502 2.79 -9.52 16.19
N LEU A 503 2.25 -8.62 15.35
CA LEU A 503 1.50 -9.04 14.16
C LEU A 503 2.47 -9.22 12.98
N THR A 504 2.92 -10.44 12.77
CA THR A 504 4.02 -10.80 11.85
C THR A 504 3.73 -10.59 10.36
N HIS A 505 2.47 -10.30 9.98
CA HIS A 505 1.99 -10.34 8.61
C HIS A 505 1.75 -8.99 7.93
N ILE A 506 2.36 -7.92 8.45
CA ILE A 506 2.24 -6.59 7.84
C ILE A 506 2.95 -6.57 6.47
N GLY A 507 2.21 -6.22 5.41
CA GLY A 507 2.70 -6.21 4.03
C GLY A 507 2.75 -7.59 3.35
N ASP A 508 2.23 -8.64 3.98
CA ASP A 508 2.02 -9.92 3.30
C ASP A 508 0.84 -9.84 2.30
N GLY A 509 0.09 -8.73 2.28
CA GLY A 509 -1.02 -8.56 1.35
C GLY A 509 -2.31 -9.21 1.84
N LEU A 510 -2.60 -9.05 3.12
CA LEU A 510 -3.80 -9.58 3.75
C LEU A 510 -4.86 -8.50 3.97
N ALA A 511 -6.12 -8.92 4.14
CA ALA A 511 -7.27 -8.02 4.20
C ALA A 511 -7.50 -7.37 5.58
N GLU A 512 -6.78 -7.79 6.63
CA GLU A 512 -7.09 -7.40 8.02
C GLU A 512 -6.79 -5.94 8.30
N TYR A 513 -5.65 -5.44 7.85
CA TYR A 513 -5.24 -4.05 8.06
C TYR A 513 -6.17 -3.08 7.32
N ALA A 514 -6.47 -3.38 6.06
CA ALA A 514 -7.39 -2.59 5.23
C ALA A 514 -8.77 -2.45 5.91
N ALA A 515 -9.34 -3.55 6.39
CA ALA A 515 -10.65 -3.47 6.99
C ALA A 515 -10.67 -2.95 8.43
N MET A 516 -9.61 -3.21 9.21
CA MET A 516 -9.42 -2.52 10.48
C MET A 516 -9.56 -1.02 10.25
N PHE A 517 -8.84 -0.49 9.26
CA PHE A 517 -8.91 0.91 8.90
C PHE A 517 -10.31 1.34 8.47
N PHE A 518 -10.97 0.63 7.54
CA PHE A 518 -12.30 1.04 7.06
C PHE A 518 -13.38 0.99 8.15
N ILE A 519 -13.35 -0.01 9.04
CA ILE A 519 -14.28 -0.12 10.17
C ILE A 519 -14.01 1.00 11.19
N MET A 520 -12.74 1.25 11.53
CA MET A 520 -12.37 2.34 12.43
C MET A 520 -12.74 3.71 11.82
N PHE A 521 -12.60 3.86 10.50
CA PHE A 521 -12.98 5.08 9.78
C PHE A 521 -14.49 5.29 9.75
N ALA A 522 -15.29 4.22 9.58
CA ALA A 522 -16.74 4.28 9.75
C ALA A 522 -17.11 4.75 11.17
N GLY A 523 -16.48 4.14 12.20
CA GLY A 523 -16.66 4.56 13.60
C GLY A 523 -16.29 6.03 13.83
N PHE A 524 -15.19 6.50 13.25
CA PHE A 524 -14.75 7.90 13.31
C PHE A 524 -15.78 8.87 12.71
N ILE A 525 -16.37 8.54 11.56
CA ILE A 525 -17.39 9.37 10.91
C ILE A 525 -18.64 9.45 11.80
N LEU A 526 -19.12 8.30 12.31
CA LEU A 526 -20.28 8.24 13.21
C LEU A 526 -20.05 9.02 14.50
N PHE A 527 -18.81 9.01 14.97
CA PHE A 527 -18.44 9.73 16.17
C PHE A 527 -18.58 11.24 15.98
N LYS A 528 -18.35 11.82 14.78
CA LYS A 528 -18.38 13.28 14.53
C LYS A 528 -19.78 13.90 14.63
N ARG A 529 -19.91 14.93 15.47
CA ARG A 529 -21.14 15.74 15.63
C ARG A 529 -21.08 17.04 14.82
N PRO A 530 -22.24 17.63 14.42
CA PRO A 530 -23.59 17.05 14.46
C PRO A 530 -23.72 15.88 13.46
N VAL A 531 -24.64 14.96 13.73
CA VAL A 531 -24.90 13.83 12.83
C VAL A 531 -25.84 14.28 11.71
N SER A 532 -25.54 13.85 10.50
CA SER A 532 -26.39 14.08 9.32
C SER A 532 -26.59 12.76 8.59
N TYR A 533 -27.71 12.62 7.87
CA TYR A 533 -28.01 11.43 7.08
C TYR A 533 -26.90 11.09 6.07
N ILE A 534 -26.34 12.10 5.41
CA ILE A 534 -25.24 11.93 4.44
C ILE A 534 -24.00 11.32 5.12
N ARG A 535 -23.60 11.83 6.29
CA ARG A 535 -22.46 11.26 7.03
C ARG A 535 -22.71 9.81 7.44
N VAL A 536 -23.93 9.50 7.86
CA VAL A 536 -24.29 8.14 8.29
C VAL A 536 -24.35 7.18 7.11
N LEU A 537 -24.80 7.62 5.95
CA LEU A 537 -24.72 6.87 4.71
C LEU A 537 -23.24 6.57 4.35
N PHE A 538 -22.37 7.59 4.36
CA PHE A 538 -20.93 7.37 4.13
C PHE A 538 -20.33 6.39 5.15
N ALA A 539 -20.65 6.52 6.43
CA ALA A 539 -20.19 5.58 7.45
C ALA A 539 -20.71 4.16 7.19
N GLY A 540 -21.97 4.01 6.77
CA GLY A 540 -22.55 2.72 6.37
C GLY A 540 -21.84 2.11 5.16
N CYS A 541 -21.47 2.92 4.16
CA CYS A 541 -20.67 2.47 3.02
C CYS A 541 -19.28 1.99 3.45
N PHE A 542 -18.57 2.74 4.30
CA PHE A 542 -17.26 2.32 4.79
C PHE A 542 -17.33 1.07 5.70
N ALA A 543 -18.36 0.96 6.53
CA ALA A 543 -18.61 -0.24 7.32
C ALA A 543 -18.88 -1.46 6.41
N THR A 544 -19.67 -1.25 5.35
CA THR A 544 -19.93 -2.28 4.32
C THR A 544 -18.64 -2.72 3.64
N ILE A 545 -17.79 -1.79 3.21
CA ILE A 545 -16.47 -2.10 2.64
C ILE A 545 -15.63 -2.89 3.64
N GLY A 546 -15.62 -2.49 4.91
CA GLY A 546 -14.93 -3.21 5.98
C GLY A 546 -15.41 -4.66 6.13
N CYS A 547 -16.72 -4.91 6.05
CA CYS A 547 -17.31 -6.25 6.04
C CYS A 547 -17.03 -7.02 4.75
N TRP A 548 -17.03 -6.37 3.60
CA TRP A 548 -16.70 -6.99 2.32
C TRP A 548 -15.26 -7.47 2.27
N LEU A 549 -14.34 -6.77 2.91
CA LEU A 549 -12.96 -7.21 3.03
C LEU A 549 -12.83 -8.46 3.91
N HIS A 550 -13.78 -8.74 4.82
CA HIS A 550 -13.87 -10.01 5.57
C HIS A 550 -15.19 -10.06 6.35
N LEU A 551 -15.99 -11.10 6.08
CA LEU A 551 -17.40 -11.12 6.43
C LEU A 551 -17.71 -11.32 7.92
N ASP A 552 -16.81 -11.95 8.68
CA ASP A 552 -16.95 -12.13 10.14
C ASP A 552 -17.00 -10.79 10.91
N ARG A 553 -16.71 -9.66 10.23
CA ARG A 553 -16.73 -8.31 10.80
C ARG A 553 -18.12 -7.69 10.88
N ILE A 554 -19.15 -8.37 10.37
CA ILE A 554 -20.54 -7.90 10.39
C ILE A 554 -21.01 -7.49 11.79
N GLY A 555 -20.61 -8.23 12.81
CA GLY A 555 -20.99 -7.94 14.20
C GLY A 555 -20.39 -6.64 14.71
N VAL A 556 -19.12 -6.32 14.38
CA VAL A 556 -18.52 -5.03 14.71
C VAL A 556 -19.18 -3.90 13.95
N ALA A 557 -19.38 -4.08 12.65
CA ALA A 557 -20.03 -3.06 11.84
C ALA A 557 -21.43 -2.73 12.37
N GLY A 558 -22.19 -3.74 12.81
CA GLY A 558 -23.46 -3.55 13.51
C GLY A 558 -23.29 -2.82 14.84
N GLY A 559 -22.33 -3.25 15.67
CA GLY A 559 -22.02 -2.62 16.96
C GLY A 559 -21.64 -1.14 16.85
N MET A 560 -20.93 -0.75 15.79
CA MET A 560 -20.53 0.63 15.51
C MET A 560 -21.72 1.58 15.36
N ALA A 561 -22.91 1.08 14.98
CA ALA A 561 -24.13 1.89 14.96
C ALA A 561 -24.39 2.56 16.33
N CYS A 562 -24.00 1.90 17.42
CA CYS A 562 -24.16 2.41 18.77
C CYS A 562 -23.34 3.69 19.05
N LEU A 563 -22.32 4.01 18.23
CA LEU A 563 -21.57 5.26 18.31
C LEU A 563 -22.41 6.49 17.92
N LEU A 564 -23.59 6.30 17.32
CA LEU A 564 -24.54 7.37 17.03
C LEU A 564 -25.14 8.01 18.30
N ILE A 565 -25.05 7.35 19.46
CA ILE A 565 -25.68 7.81 20.70
C ILE A 565 -24.74 8.69 21.51
N ASP A 566 -25.28 9.78 22.07
CA ASP A 566 -24.51 10.65 22.95
C ASP A 566 -24.22 10.01 24.30
N LEU A 567 -22.97 10.17 24.69
CA LEU A 567 -22.31 9.48 25.77
C LEU A 567 -22.69 10.12 27.10
N LYS A 568 -23.37 9.37 27.96
CA LYS A 568 -23.67 9.82 29.33
C LYS A 568 -22.92 8.95 30.35
N ARG A 569 -22.17 9.61 31.23
CA ARG A 569 -21.53 8.98 32.40
C ARG A 569 -22.58 8.75 33.48
N GLY A 570 -22.46 7.65 34.22
CA GLY A 570 -23.39 7.35 35.31
C GLY A 570 -23.46 5.88 35.69
N THR A 571 -24.48 5.54 36.49
CA THR A 571 -24.76 4.17 36.94
C THR A 571 -25.25 3.29 35.80
N LEU A 572 -25.15 1.97 35.98
CA LEU A 572 -25.59 0.97 35.00
C LEU A 572 -27.01 1.21 34.48
N SER A 573 -27.97 1.36 35.40
CA SER A 573 -29.39 1.59 35.07
C SER A 573 -29.60 2.88 34.29
N PHE A 574 -28.94 3.96 34.69
CA PHE A 574 -29.03 5.25 33.99
C PHE A 574 -28.51 5.16 32.55
N VAL A 575 -27.39 4.47 32.34
CA VAL A 575 -26.78 4.34 31.02
C VAL A 575 -27.66 3.52 30.07
N TRP A 576 -28.16 2.37 30.52
CA TRP A 576 -29.07 1.54 29.72
C TRP A 576 -30.38 2.27 29.40
N LYS A 577 -30.99 2.95 30.38
CA LYS A 577 -32.21 3.73 30.15
C LYS A 577 -32.00 4.85 29.12
N ASN A 578 -30.88 5.57 29.22
CA ASN A 578 -30.53 6.59 28.24
C ASN A 578 -30.23 6.02 26.86
N PHE A 579 -29.58 4.86 26.79
CA PHE A 579 -29.31 4.18 25.52
C PHE A 579 -30.60 3.84 24.78
N PHE A 580 -31.53 3.13 25.43
CA PHE A 580 -32.82 2.78 24.81
C PHE A 580 -33.62 4.02 24.43
N HIS A 581 -33.60 5.05 25.28
CA HIS A 581 -34.25 6.33 24.97
C HIS A 581 -33.61 7.01 23.74
N ALA A 582 -32.29 7.02 23.64
CA ALA A 582 -31.57 7.61 22.52
C ALA A 582 -31.73 6.83 21.21
N VAL A 583 -31.75 5.48 21.26
CA VAL A 583 -32.09 4.63 20.11
C VAL A 583 -33.50 4.95 19.63
N ARG A 584 -34.47 4.99 20.55
CA ARG A 584 -35.87 5.29 20.21
C ARG A 584 -36.02 6.67 19.59
N ASN A 585 -35.34 7.68 20.10
CA ASN A 585 -35.45 9.05 19.58
C ASN A 585 -34.73 9.21 18.23
N ASN A 586 -33.65 8.46 17.97
CA ASN A 586 -32.83 8.58 16.76
C ASN A 586 -32.99 7.39 15.80
N TRP A 587 -34.08 6.61 15.92
CA TRP A 587 -34.25 5.33 15.20
C TRP A 587 -34.10 5.47 13.69
N LYS A 588 -34.52 6.60 13.10
CA LYS A 588 -34.39 6.86 11.66
C LYS A 588 -32.93 6.85 11.21
N ILE A 589 -32.04 7.44 12.00
CA ILE A 589 -30.61 7.51 11.67
C ILE A 589 -29.98 6.12 11.79
N PHE A 590 -30.34 5.36 12.83
CA PHE A 590 -29.97 3.95 12.96
C PHE A 590 -30.44 3.12 11.78
N ALA A 591 -31.70 3.30 11.36
CA ALA A 591 -32.28 2.60 10.22
C ALA A 591 -31.51 2.90 8.93
N VAL A 592 -31.11 4.15 8.66
CA VAL A 592 -30.28 4.47 7.48
C VAL A 592 -28.95 3.73 7.51
N TYR A 593 -28.24 3.72 8.64
CA TYR A 593 -26.97 3.00 8.77
C TYR A 593 -27.13 1.50 8.53
N LEU A 594 -28.07 0.88 9.25
CA LEU A 594 -28.31 -0.57 9.16
C LEU A 594 -28.87 -0.99 7.80
N THR A 595 -29.69 -0.14 7.17
CA THR A 595 -30.16 -0.38 5.79
C THR A 595 -29.00 -0.33 4.81
N THR A 596 -28.09 0.64 4.95
CA THR A 596 -26.89 0.72 4.09
C THR A 596 -26.03 -0.54 4.22
N LEU A 597 -25.79 -0.99 5.46
CA LEU A 597 -25.07 -2.24 5.74
C LEU A 597 -25.80 -3.47 5.17
N GLY A 598 -27.12 -3.55 5.37
CA GLY A 598 -27.96 -4.64 4.87
C GLY A 598 -28.02 -4.71 3.34
N LEU A 599 -28.11 -3.57 2.66
CA LEU A 599 -28.01 -3.48 1.19
C LEU A 599 -26.65 -3.93 0.69
N GLY A 600 -25.58 -3.59 1.40
CA GLY A 600 -24.23 -4.06 1.11
C GLY A 600 -24.09 -5.58 1.20
N LEU A 601 -24.70 -6.20 2.21
CA LEU A 601 -24.75 -7.65 2.38
C LEU A 601 -25.61 -8.32 1.30
N LEU A 602 -26.75 -7.71 0.98
CA LEU A 602 -27.62 -8.17 -0.10
C LEU A 602 -26.89 -8.15 -1.46
N ALA A 603 -26.04 -7.15 -1.71
CA ALA A 603 -25.27 -7.07 -2.94
C ALA A 603 -24.33 -8.29 -3.13
N ILE A 604 -23.73 -8.82 -2.07
CA ILE A 604 -22.91 -10.05 -2.14
C ILE A 604 -23.78 -11.26 -2.49
N ILE A 605 -24.92 -11.40 -1.82
CA ILE A 605 -25.86 -12.51 -2.06
C ILE A 605 -26.36 -12.47 -3.51
N LEU A 606 -26.76 -11.29 -3.99
CA LEU A 606 -27.21 -11.09 -5.36
C LEU A 606 -26.09 -11.38 -6.35
N ARG A 607 -24.86 -10.92 -6.09
CA ARG A 607 -23.71 -11.22 -6.95
C ARG A 607 -23.48 -12.73 -7.05
N ASN A 608 -23.46 -13.44 -5.93
CA ASN A 608 -23.28 -14.90 -5.94
C ASN A 608 -24.44 -15.62 -6.64
N GLY A 609 -25.66 -15.11 -6.52
CA GLY A 609 -26.84 -15.61 -7.23
C GLY A 609 -26.75 -15.39 -8.74
N PHE A 610 -26.39 -14.19 -9.19
CA PHE A 610 -26.30 -13.83 -10.61
C PHE A 610 -25.13 -14.49 -11.33
N VAL A 611 -23.97 -14.59 -10.68
CA VAL A 611 -22.75 -15.12 -11.30
C VAL A 611 -22.64 -16.63 -11.13
N GLY A 612 -22.91 -17.14 -9.93
CA GLY A 612 -22.65 -18.53 -9.55
C GLY A 612 -23.90 -19.36 -9.25
N GLY A 613 -25.10 -18.80 -9.40
CA GLY A 613 -26.36 -19.50 -9.16
C GLY A 613 -26.66 -19.80 -7.68
N HIS A 614 -25.90 -19.24 -6.74
CA HIS A 614 -26.07 -19.50 -5.30
C HIS A 614 -26.41 -18.22 -4.52
N PHE A 615 -27.60 -18.16 -3.94
CA PHE A 615 -28.02 -17.06 -3.08
C PHE A 615 -27.55 -17.26 -1.63
N GLY A 616 -26.27 -17.00 -1.38
CA GLY A 616 -25.66 -17.08 -0.06
C GLY A 616 -24.44 -16.17 0.07
N PHE A 617 -23.95 -15.98 1.29
CA PHE A 617 -22.79 -15.14 1.57
C PHE A 617 -21.47 -15.75 1.07
N VAL A 618 -21.36 -17.06 1.19
CA VAL A 618 -20.19 -17.85 0.81
C VAL A 618 -20.63 -19.13 0.10
N ALA A 619 -19.69 -19.81 -0.53
CA ALA A 619 -19.92 -21.13 -1.12
C ALA A 619 -20.46 -22.15 -0.09
N PRO A 620 -21.37 -23.07 -0.50
CA PRO A 620 -21.82 -24.16 0.36
C PRO A 620 -20.65 -25.01 0.89
N GLY A 621 -20.71 -25.40 2.16
CA GLY A 621 -19.67 -26.25 2.78
C GLY A 621 -18.38 -25.49 3.16
N HIS A 622 -18.43 -24.16 3.26
CA HIS A 622 -17.28 -23.36 3.66
C HIS A 622 -16.75 -23.78 5.06
N PRO A 623 -15.43 -24.03 5.22
CA PRO A 623 -14.85 -24.67 6.42
C PRO A 623 -15.00 -23.85 7.71
N ASN A 624 -15.22 -22.53 7.59
CA ASN A 624 -15.43 -21.66 8.75
C ASN A 624 -16.78 -21.91 9.46
N PHE A 625 -17.77 -22.54 8.83
CA PHE A 625 -19.07 -22.77 9.47
C PHE A 625 -19.11 -24.18 10.07
N SER A 626 -18.80 -24.31 11.35
CA SER A 626 -19.13 -25.52 12.12
C SER A 626 -20.39 -25.26 12.95
N GLY A 627 -21.22 -26.29 13.13
CA GLY A 627 -22.42 -26.19 13.97
C GLY A 627 -22.13 -26.12 15.47
N ASP A 628 -20.86 -26.06 15.86
CA ASP A 628 -20.39 -26.19 17.25
C ASP A 628 -20.04 -24.84 17.87
N LEU A 629 -20.15 -24.74 19.20
CA LEU A 629 -19.71 -23.58 19.97
C LEU A 629 -18.19 -23.63 20.20
N LEU A 630 -17.47 -22.65 19.68
CA LEU A 630 -16.00 -22.65 19.63
C LEU A 630 -15.36 -21.70 20.63
N TRP A 631 -15.38 -22.03 21.93
CA TRP A 631 -14.77 -21.20 22.98
C TRP A 631 -13.26 -20.99 22.81
N SER A 632 -12.56 -21.95 22.20
CA SER A 632 -11.12 -21.86 21.93
C SER A 632 -10.75 -20.70 21.00
N ASN A 633 -11.68 -20.26 20.14
CA ASN A 633 -11.47 -19.11 19.25
C ASN A 633 -11.32 -17.80 20.02
N TRP A 634 -12.05 -17.63 21.12
CA TRP A 634 -11.92 -16.44 21.96
C TRP A 634 -10.54 -16.37 22.63
N TYR A 635 -10.02 -17.52 23.05
CA TYR A 635 -8.64 -17.58 23.54
C TYR A 635 -7.68 -17.13 22.45
N LEU A 636 -7.75 -17.75 21.26
CA LEU A 636 -6.91 -17.41 20.11
C LEU A 636 -6.97 -15.91 19.74
N LEU A 637 -8.16 -15.31 19.73
CA LEU A 637 -8.33 -13.89 19.42
C LEU A 637 -7.72 -12.97 20.47
N LEU A 638 -7.82 -13.34 21.75
CA LEU A 638 -7.39 -12.49 22.85
C LEU A 638 -5.92 -12.67 23.18
N THR A 639 -5.34 -13.83 22.91
CA THR A 639 -3.93 -14.14 23.23
C THR A 639 -3.05 -14.17 22.00
N GLY A 640 -3.62 -14.36 20.80
CA GLY A 640 -2.88 -14.56 19.57
C GLY A 640 -2.23 -15.93 19.44
N GLU A 641 -2.50 -16.86 20.36
CA GLU A 641 -1.91 -18.21 20.39
C GLU A 641 -3.00 -19.26 20.61
N PRO A 642 -2.91 -20.45 19.98
CA PRO A 642 -3.93 -21.49 20.12
C PRO A 642 -3.95 -22.06 21.53
N TRP A 643 -5.15 -22.29 22.06
CA TRP A 643 -5.31 -22.99 23.33
C TRP A 643 -4.73 -24.42 23.21
N PRO A 644 -3.98 -24.93 24.21
CA PRO A 644 -3.72 -24.36 25.54
C PRO A 644 -2.38 -23.61 25.68
N ASN A 645 -1.74 -23.19 24.59
CA ASN A 645 -0.41 -22.57 24.66
C ASN A 645 -0.47 -21.21 25.37
N PHE A 646 0.45 -20.98 26.30
CA PHE A 646 0.58 -19.68 26.98
C PHE A 646 1.22 -18.65 26.02
N PRO A 647 0.70 -17.41 25.95
CA PRO A 647 1.14 -16.41 24.96
C PRO A 647 2.48 -15.76 25.34
N ILE A 648 3.57 -16.53 25.33
CA ILE A 648 4.91 -16.02 25.61
C ILE A 648 5.38 -15.10 24.47
N ASN A 649 5.11 -15.48 23.21
CA ASN A 649 5.57 -14.75 22.02
C ASN A 649 4.70 -13.53 21.69
N THR A 650 3.46 -13.53 22.17
CA THR A 650 2.43 -12.50 21.92
C THR A 650 1.99 -11.83 23.22
N MET A 651 2.91 -11.74 24.20
CA MET A 651 2.55 -11.31 25.56
C MET A 651 2.03 -9.88 25.59
N LEU A 652 2.60 -8.95 24.81
CA LEU A 652 2.14 -7.57 24.79
C LEU A 652 0.75 -7.47 24.14
N LEU A 653 0.54 -8.17 23.03
CA LEU A 653 -0.75 -8.33 22.36
C LEU A 653 -1.79 -8.86 23.36
N ALA A 654 -1.48 -9.97 24.04
CA ALA A 654 -2.37 -10.58 25.02
C ALA A 654 -2.72 -9.61 26.17
N LEU A 655 -1.73 -8.87 26.70
CA LEU A 655 -1.97 -7.88 27.75
C LEU A 655 -2.89 -6.74 27.27
N VAL A 656 -2.66 -6.21 26.07
CA VAL A 656 -3.48 -5.13 25.52
C VAL A 656 -4.90 -5.62 25.20
N LEU A 657 -5.03 -6.76 24.51
CA LEU A 657 -6.31 -7.29 24.08
C LEU A 657 -7.14 -7.82 25.23
N LEU A 658 -6.57 -8.63 26.12
CA LEU A 658 -7.30 -9.22 27.23
C LEU A 658 -7.78 -8.14 28.18
N LEU A 659 -6.88 -7.27 28.67
CA LEU A 659 -7.25 -6.22 29.63
C LEU A 659 -8.17 -5.17 28.99
N GLY A 660 -7.90 -4.78 27.74
CA GLY A 660 -8.72 -3.83 27.00
C GLY A 660 -10.12 -4.37 26.72
N THR A 661 -10.23 -5.61 26.25
CA THR A 661 -11.52 -6.20 25.90
C THR A 661 -12.34 -6.53 27.13
N LEU A 662 -11.73 -7.14 28.17
CA LEU A 662 -12.42 -7.44 29.43
C LEU A 662 -12.91 -6.17 30.12
N SER A 663 -12.11 -5.11 30.17
CA SER A 663 -12.56 -3.85 30.78
C SER A 663 -13.75 -3.23 30.03
N GLY A 664 -13.78 -3.37 28.70
CA GLY A 664 -14.92 -2.99 27.88
C GLY A 664 -16.16 -3.84 28.22
N LEU A 665 -16.05 -5.16 28.18
CA LEU A 665 -17.18 -6.07 28.41
C LEU A 665 -17.72 -5.98 29.84
N ILE A 666 -16.85 -5.90 30.85
CA ILE A 666 -17.25 -5.73 32.25
C ILE A 666 -18.06 -4.45 32.41
N ALA A 667 -17.72 -3.36 31.70
CA ALA A 667 -18.47 -2.12 31.76
C ALA A 667 -19.93 -2.22 31.23
N LEU A 668 -20.31 -3.30 30.53
CA LEU A 668 -21.72 -3.58 30.15
C LEU A 668 -22.56 -4.04 31.32
N ILE A 669 -21.97 -4.81 32.23
CA ILE A 669 -22.68 -5.54 33.29
C ILE A 669 -22.44 -4.87 34.65
N TRP A 670 -21.24 -4.36 34.87
CA TRP A 670 -20.82 -3.82 36.16
C TRP A 670 -20.07 -2.50 36.00
N ARG A 671 -20.60 -1.44 36.61
CA ARG A 671 -20.04 -0.07 36.56
C ARG A 671 -19.69 0.49 37.95
N PRO A 672 -18.67 -0.05 38.62
CA PRO A 672 -18.10 0.56 39.81
C PRO A 672 -17.56 1.96 39.48
N ARG A 673 -17.28 2.79 40.51
CA ARG A 673 -16.92 4.21 40.33
C ARG A 673 -15.76 4.44 39.34
N PHE A 674 -14.78 3.54 39.24
CA PHE A 674 -13.67 3.66 38.27
C PHE A 674 -14.07 3.35 36.81
N LEU A 675 -15.14 2.58 36.59
CA LEU A 675 -15.79 2.37 35.28
C LEU A 675 -16.97 3.34 35.04
N SER A 676 -17.40 4.09 36.06
CA SER A 676 -18.48 5.09 35.91
C SER A 676 -18.08 6.29 35.05
N GLY A 677 -16.78 6.59 35.01
CA GLY A 677 -16.18 7.61 34.14
C GLY A 677 -15.97 7.15 32.70
N TYR A 678 -16.18 5.85 32.41
CA TYR A 678 -16.06 5.26 31.09
C TYR A 678 -17.21 5.81 30.21
N PRO A 679 -16.97 6.86 29.40
CA PRO A 679 -18.06 7.60 28.74
C PRO A 679 -18.78 6.70 27.72
N LEU A 680 -18.11 5.62 27.29
CA LEU A 680 -18.36 4.75 26.16
C LEU A 680 -18.76 3.32 26.49
N GLY A 681 -18.93 2.95 27.76
CA GLY A 681 -18.88 1.53 28.17
C GLY A 681 -20.08 0.72 27.70
N LEU A 682 -20.95 1.32 26.88
CA LEU A 682 -22.03 0.61 26.21
C LEU A 682 -21.77 0.52 24.72
N SER A 683 -21.51 1.62 24.00
CA SER A 683 -21.29 1.54 22.55
C SER A 683 -19.96 0.89 22.17
N LEU A 684 -18.84 1.23 22.83
CA LEU A 684 -17.57 0.56 22.62
C LEU A 684 -17.65 -0.91 23.04
N SER A 685 -18.33 -1.19 24.15
CA SER A 685 -18.48 -2.54 24.67
C SER A 685 -19.44 -3.41 23.85
N LEU A 686 -20.51 -2.85 23.30
CA LEU A 686 -21.39 -3.50 22.32
C LEU A 686 -20.65 -3.73 20.99
N THR A 687 -19.73 -2.83 20.62
CA THR A 687 -18.86 -3.03 19.45
C THR A 687 -17.87 -4.18 19.69
N LEU A 688 -17.26 -4.26 20.88
CA LEU A 688 -16.40 -5.38 21.27
C LEU A 688 -17.17 -6.71 21.35
N LEU A 689 -18.38 -6.69 21.91
CA LEU A 689 -19.27 -7.86 21.91
C LEU A 689 -19.66 -8.27 20.49
N GLY A 690 -19.97 -7.28 19.64
CA GLY A 690 -20.22 -7.46 18.23
C GLY A 690 -19.04 -8.12 17.52
N PHE A 691 -17.80 -7.78 17.87
CA PHE A 691 -16.60 -8.43 17.32
C PHE A 691 -16.49 -9.90 17.74
N LEU A 692 -16.71 -10.21 19.01
CA LEU A 692 -16.51 -11.56 19.54
C LEU A 692 -17.63 -12.52 19.15
N SER A 693 -18.84 -12.00 18.91
CA SER A 693 -20.04 -12.82 18.68
C SER A 693 -19.96 -13.78 17.49
N PRO A 694 -19.42 -13.42 16.30
CA PRO A 694 -19.38 -14.33 15.16
C PRO A 694 -18.42 -15.50 15.40
N TYR A 695 -17.33 -15.28 16.13
CA TYR A 695 -16.32 -16.30 16.42
C TYR A 695 -16.76 -17.38 17.42
N LEU A 696 -17.95 -17.23 18.03
CA LEU A 696 -18.59 -18.34 18.75
C LEU A 696 -19.06 -19.44 17.79
N PHE A 697 -19.35 -19.08 16.53
CA PHE A 697 -19.95 -19.95 15.52
C PHE A 697 -19.05 -20.14 14.28
N LEU A 698 -18.01 -19.30 14.14
CA LEU A 698 -17.10 -19.34 13.01
C LEU A 698 -15.73 -19.87 13.43
N HIS A 699 -15.27 -20.95 12.78
CA HIS A 699 -13.89 -21.40 12.90
C HIS A 699 -12.92 -20.35 12.37
N ILE A 700 -11.85 -20.18 13.14
CA ILE A 700 -10.69 -19.39 12.73
C ILE A 700 -9.72 -20.33 11.98
N TRP A 701 -9.52 -20.06 10.69
CA TRP A 701 -8.60 -20.83 9.83
C TRP A 701 -7.40 -19.98 9.42
N GLY A 702 -6.18 -20.50 9.49
CA GLY A 702 -4.98 -19.78 9.04
C GLY A 702 -4.12 -19.25 10.17
N TYR A 703 -3.38 -18.16 9.93
CA TYR A 703 -2.18 -17.80 10.70
C TYR A 703 -2.48 -16.94 11.93
N PRO A 704 -2.41 -17.46 13.17
CA PRO A 704 -2.42 -16.60 14.35
C PRO A 704 -1.14 -15.74 14.40
N PRO A 705 -1.17 -14.51 14.95
CA PRO A 705 -2.29 -13.79 15.58
C PRO A 705 -3.12 -12.89 14.63
N ARG A 706 -3.17 -13.16 13.32
CA ARG A 706 -3.83 -12.33 12.29
C ARG A 706 -5.23 -11.81 12.65
N TYR A 707 -6.06 -12.64 13.27
CA TYR A 707 -7.46 -12.32 13.56
C TYR A 707 -7.62 -11.26 14.66
N SER A 708 -6.58 -11.02 15.44
CA SER A 708 -6.56 -10.07 16.54
C SER A 708 -6.37 -8.62 16.09
N THR A 709 -5.95 -8.38 14.84
CA THR A 709 -5.60 -7.04 14.31
C THR A 709 -6.71 -6.02 14.48
N GLN A 710 -7.97 -6.38 14.26
CA GLN A 710 -9.10 -5.43 14.36
C GLN A 710 -9.57 -5.14 15.77
N LEU A 711 -9.39 -6.10 16.67
CA LEU A 711 -9.73 -5.91 18.06
C LEU A 711 -8.76 -4.92 18.71
N LEU A 712 -7.51 -4.91 18.25
CA LEU A 712 -6.41 -4.15 18.80
C LEU A 712 -6.70 -2.65 19.01
N PRO A 713 -7.17 -1.86 18.02
CA PRO A 713 -7.43 -0.44 18.25
C PRO A 713 -8.53 -0.19 19.29
N LEU A 714 -9.59 -1.01 19.29
CA LEU A 714 -10.70 -0.87 20.25
C LEU A 714 -10.28 -1.29 21.66
N ALA A 715 -9.51 -2.37 21.78
CA ALA A 715 -8.96 -2.82 23.04
C ALA A 715 -7.93 -1.83 23.61
N ALA A 716 -7.04 -1.29 22.78
CA ALA A 716 -6.09 -0.25 23.17
C ALA A 716 -6.81 1.01 23.67
N LEU A 717 -7.87 1.45 22.97
CA LEU A 717 -8.69 2.57 23.41
C LEU A 717 -9.37 2.30 24.75
N SER A 718 -9.95 1.11 24.92
CA SER A 718 -10.60 0.68 26.16
C SER A 718 -9.63 0.68 27.34
N LEU A 719 -8.42 0.13 27.14
CA LEU A 719 -7.36 0.12 28.13
C LEU A 719 -6.89 1.54 28.47
N GLY A 720 -6.73 2.41 27.48
CA GLY A 720 -6.40 3.82 27.68
C GLY A 720 -7.43 4.56 28.53
N ILE A 721 -8.73 4.31 28.32
CA ILE A 721 -9.82 4.87 29.16
C ILE A 721 -9.68 4.37 30.60
N LEU A 722 -9.46 3.06 30.79
CA LEU A 722 -9.31 2.46 32.10
C LEU A 722 -8.15 3.10 32.87
N LEU A 723 -6.97 3.18 32.25
CA LEU A 723 -5.76 3.76 32.86
C LEU A 723 -5.93 5.26 33.17
N ASN A 724 -6.61 6.01 32.30
CA ASN A 724 -6.90 7.43 32.53
C ASN A 724 -7.80 7.64 33.77
N ASN A 725 -8.81 6.79 33.96
CA ASN A 725 -9.69 6.85 35.13
C ASN A 725 -8.97 6.50 36.45
N PHE A 726 -7.98 5.59 36.40
CA PHE A 726 -7.13 5.33 37.56
C PHE A 726 -6.24 6.53 37.90
N ASN A 727 -5.64 7.19 36.90
CA ASN A 727 -4.72 8.29 37.14
C ASN A 727 -5.41 9.56 37.68
N THR A 728 -6.59 9.90 37.14
CA THR A 728 -7.39 11.05 37.62
C THR A 728 -7.81 10.92 39.08
N ARG A 729 -7.87 9.70 39.62
CA ARG A 729 -8.17 9.42 41.04
C ARG A 729 -6.99 9.75 41.97
N ASN A 730 -5.76 9.50 41.53
CA ASN A 730 -4.56 9.72 42.34
C ASN A 730 -4.09 11.19 42.31
N GLY A 731 -4.51 11.98 41.32
CA GLY A 731 -4.16 13.40 41.19
C GLY A 731 -4.92 14.39 42.10
N VAL A 732 -5.85 13.92 42.94
CA VAL A 732 -6.55 14.77 43.93
C VAL A 732 -5.71 15.01 45.19
N THR A 733 -4.58 14.32 45.38
CA THR A 733 -3.70 14.49 46.55
C THR A 733 -2.43 15.32 46.31
N THR A 734 -2.10 15.71 45.07
CA THR A 734 -0.85 16.46 44.77
C THR A 734 -1.03 17.97 44.58
N LYS A 735 -2.23 18.53 44.76
CA LYS A 735 -2.47 19.99 44.77
C LYS A 735 -2.16 20.68 46.11
N LYS A 736 -1.43 20.02 47.02
CA LYS A 736 -1.12 20.54 48.37
C LYS A 736 0.38 20.72 48.67
N ARG A 737 1.23 20.84 47.65
CA ARG A 737 2.59 21.38 47.79
C ARG A 737 2.86 22.37 46.65
N ALA A 738 2.32 23.57 46.81
CA ALA A 738 2.95 24.78 46.31
C ALA A 738 3.79 25.36 47.45
#